data_AF-A0A6B2YSY2-F1
#
_entry.id   AF-A0A6B2YSY2-F1
#
_cell.length_a   1.000
_cell.length_b   1.000
_cell.length_c   1.000
_cell.angle_alpha   90.00
_cell.angle_beta   90.00
_cell.angle_gamma   90.00
#
_symmetry.space_group_name_H-M   'P 1'
#
loop_
_entity.id
_entity.type
_entity.pdbx_description
1 polymer ?
#
loop_
_entity_poly.entity_id
_entity_poly.type
_entity_poly.pdbx_seq_one_letter_code
_entity_poly.pdbx_strand_id
1 'polypeptide(L)'
;MIFDSMNEAVGHTPLVRLDLPASAGTEVYAKLELANAFGMKDRVAKNIVAEARRLGVLRPGAPVVESSSGTMALGVALVGRSLGHPVHIVTDPRTDPTTMAKLLALGCEVHVVPAMTDGGWQGARLTRLAELMREMPDAFWPQQYSNPDNPGAYRALAAEILDDLGPIDILVGAVGSGGSLCGTARALRRHLPGLRVIGVDSVGSTLFDQPDVPGRRQSGLGNSLHPNNLDRTQIDEVHWLNDHEAFTATRALAHEQQIFAGNTSGSVYRLLRDTALRAAPGTRIAGIFPDRGDRYTTTVYSDAYWQEHRLADLPLSEAPVTVDYGTEVYAWSRAELSGRPERRRHLLFVEANTSGTGVQALRTAAVLGLTAVLLTSKPERYAGLDGTGCEIMVCDTNDLPGLRTLIQEHFRREEIAGITTTSDFYVPTVAALADWLGLPGNPEDATARCRNKAELRKSLAAAGVGQPGFAVVTDEAQTAGAVAAVGLPCVVKPADDSGSNDVLLCTTVEEAVAHAARVLAVHTNVRGLPTARTVLVEEYLDAPEYSVEMFGEDGESTCVGVTAKHLTGTPHFVESRHLFPAELPDSVREELTETVRRALKAVGIRSGPTHTEVKLTGRGPAIIEINPRLAGGMIPELIRLATGRDLLEQQIRAAAALPVDLAADRSGHAGIQFLLADRTGTLETVAGADEALALDGVERVTVTAREGAAVRPPRNAYDRLGHIVAAGAGSAEVADALDAALRTVDVRLRPDA
;
A
#
# COMPACT_ATOMS: atom_id res chain seq x y z
N MET A 1 28.53 6.79 19.26
CA MET A 1 28.03 5.81 18.28
C MET A 1 29.18 5.42 17.37
N ILE A 2 29.25 4.15 16.96
CA ILE A 2 30.25 3.65 16.01
C ILE A 2 29.44 3.07 14.84
N PHE A 3 29.81 3.41 13.60
CA PHE A 3 29.15 2.96 12.38
C PHE A 3 30.19 2.38 11.43
N ASP A 4 29.81 1.40 10.61
CA ASP A 4 30.73 0.75 9.66
C ASP A 4 30.88 1.58 8.38
N SER A 5 29.93 2.48 8.10
CA SER A 5 29.98 3.38 6.94
C SER A 5 29.31 4.73 7.22
N MET A 6 29.67 5.73 6.42
CA MET A 6 29.00 7.04 6.47
C MET A 6 27.52 6.97 6.04
N ASN A 7 27.16 5.99 5.21
CA ASN A 7 25.77 5.73 4.84
C ASN A 7 24.93 5.26 6.05
N GLU A 8 25.50 4.46 6.95
CA GLU A 8 24.83 4.04 8.18
C GLU A 8 24.60 5.20 9.15
N ALA A 9 25.51 6.17 9.18
CA ALA A 9 25.42 7.36 10.03
C ALA A 9 24.33 8.38 9.60
N VAL A 10 23.62 8.15 8.49
CA VAL A 10 22.49 8.98 8.06
C VAL A 10 21.30 8.78 8.98
N GLY A 11 20.82 9.88 9.57
CA GLY A 11 19.73 9.92 10.55
C GLY A 11 20.21 10.28 11.96
N HIS A 12 19.36 10.04 12.96
CA HIS A 12 19.65 10.31 14.38
C HIS A 12 20.17 11.73 14.63
N THR A 13 19.55 12.71 13.97
CA THR A 13 20.00 14.10 14.05
C THR A 13 19.56 14.76 15.36
N PRO A 14 20.31 15.75 15.88
CA PRO A 14 19.95 16.41 17.13
C PRO A 14 18.61 17.13 17.06
N LEU A 15 17.94 17.19 18.20
CA LEU A 15 16.75 18.00 18.41
C LEU A 15 17.08 19.06 19.47
N VAL A 16 16.84 20.33 19.13
CA VAL A 16 17.25 21.48 19.95
C VAL A 16 16.02 22.31 20.34
N ARG A 17 15.87 22.60 21.63
CA ARG A 17 14.85 23.53 22.11
C ARG A 17 15.25 24.96 21.71
N LEU A 18 14.34 25.69 21.08
CA LEU A 18 14.56 27.08 20.70
C LEU A 18 14.13 28.02 21.85
N ASP A 19 14.90 29.08 22.06
CA ASP A 19 14.56 30.14 23.01
C ASP A 19 13.76 31.22 22.29
N LEU A 20 12.43 31.06 22.29
CA LEU A 20 11.50 31.94 21.59
C LEU A 20 10.45 32.52 22.55
N PRO A 21 10.02 33.78 22.35
CA PRO A 21 8.80 34.27 22.96
C PRO A 21 7.62 33.36 22.57
N ALA A 22 6.92 32.81 23.57
CA ALA A 22 5.85 31.85 23.35
C ALA A 22 4.75 31.95 24.41
N SER A 23 3.56 31.44 24.10
CA SER A 23 2.48 31.25 25.06
C SER A 23 2.91 30.38 26.24
N ALA A 24 2.30 30.57 27.41
CA ALA A 24 2.68 29.86 28.63
C ALA A 24 2.76 28.33 28.44
N GLY A 25 3.88 27.72 28.82
CA GLY A 25 4.09 26.28 28.73
C GLY A 25 4.31 25.74 27.31
N THR A 26 4.33 26.60 26.28
CA THR A 26 4.61 26.18 24.90
C THR A 26 6.08 25.78 24.77
N GLU A 27 6.34 24.64 24.14
CA GLU A 27 7.69 24.16 23.87
C GLU A 27 7.94 24.13 22.37
N VAL A 28 9.05 24.73 21.93
CA VAL A 28 9.41 24.78 20.50
C VAL A 28 10.75 24.11 20.29
N TYR A 29 10.78 23.14 19.38
CA TYR A 29 11.95 22.35 19.06
C TYR A 29 12.31 22.42 17.57
N ALA A 30 13.60 22.45 17.27
CA ALA A 30 14.14 22.32 15.93
C ALA A 30 14.81 20.95 15.76
N LYS A 31 14.32 20.14 14.83
CA LYS A 31 14.97 18.89 14.40
C LYS A 31 16.02 19.23 13.35
N LEU A 32 17.29 19.15 13.74
CA LEU A 32 18.44 19.66 12.99
C LEU A 32 18.90 18.67 11.92
N GLU A 33 18.09 18.47 10.89
CA GLU A 33 18.43 17.63 9.73
C GLU A 33 19.66 18.14 8.95
N LEU A 34 20.01 19.41 9.13
CA LEU A 34 21.30 19.98 8.74
C LEU A 34 22.51 19.25 9.36
N ALA A 35 22.34 18.46 10.42
CA ALA A 35 23.42 17.71 11.07
C ALA A 35 23.81 16.41 10.34
N ASN A 36 22.98 15.91 9.41
CA ASN A 36 23.41 14.84 8.49
C ASN A 36 24.65 15.26 7.69
N ALA A 37 25.44 14.33 7.17
CA ALA A 37 26.73 14.58 6.52
C ALA A 37 26.69 15.74 5.49
N PHE A 38 25.72 15.71 4.57
CA PHE A 38 25.47 16.75 3.58
C PHE A 38 24.08 17.40 3.69
N GLY A 39 23.30 16.99 4.71
CA GLY A 39 21.99 17.53 5.05
C GLY A 39 20.86 16.53 4.80
N MET A 40 19.63 17.00 4.91
CA MET A 40 18.44 16.13 4.93
C MET A 40 18.32 15.13 3.77
N LYS A 41 18.80 15.49 2.56
CA LYS A 41 18.65 14.65 1.36
C LYS A 41 19.51 13.38 1.38
N ASP A 42 20.40 13.24 2.36
CA ASP A 42 21.09 11.98 2.64
C ASP A 42 20.07 10.86 2.94
N ARG A 43 18.98 11.16 3.65
CA ARG A 43 17.90 10.18 3.93
C ARG A 43 17.22 9.71 2.64
N VAL A 44 16.92 10.65 1.75
CA VAL A 44 16.24 10.38 0.48
C VAL A 44 17.10 9.50 -0.41
N ALA A 45 18.38 9.85 -0.57
CA ALA A 45 19.32 9.05 -1.34
C ALA A 45 19.50 7.64 -0.74
N LYS A 46 19.64 7.53 0.59
CA LYS A 46 19.76 6.24 1.28
C LYS A 46 18.57 5.35 1.02
N ASN A 47 17.35 5.87 1.19
CA ASN A 47 16.14 5.08 1.02
C ASN A 47 15.94 4.65 -0.45
N ILE A 48 16.02 5.59 -1.41
CA ILE A 48 15.79 5.30 -2.82
C ILE A 48 16.82 4.29 -3.35
N VAL A 49 18.11 4.47 -3.06
CA VAL A 49 19.17 3.58 -3.56
C VAL A 49 19.07 2.20 -2.88
N ALA A 50 18.78 2.14 -1.58
CA ALA A 50 18.59 0.87 -0.89
C ALA A 50 17.39 0.09 -1.46
N GLU A 51 16.27 0.76 -1.72
CA GLU A 51 15.07 0.13 -2.25
C GLU A 51 15.26 -0.32 -3.71
N ALA A 52 15.91 0.50 -4.55
CA ALA A 52 16.25 0.11 -5.91
C ALA A 52 17.15 -1.14 -5.95
N ARG A 53 18.09 -1.27 -5.00
CA ARG A 53 18.91 -2.48 -4.85
C ARG A 53 18.09 -3.67 -4.35
N ARG A 54 17.22 -3.47 -3.36
CA ARG A 54 16.35 -4.53 -2.81
C ARG A 54 15.43 -5.13 -3.87
N LEU A 55 14.88 -4.27 -4.73
CA LEU A 55 14.01 -4.66 -5.84
C LEU A 55 14.77 -5.15 -7.09
N GLY A 56 16.10 -5.10 -7.10
CA GLY A 56 16.92 -5.48 -8.25
C GLY A 56 16.90 -4.50 -9.43
N VAL A 57 16.22 -3.35 -9.29
CA VAL A 57 16.21 -2.26 -10.29
C VAL A 57 17.60 -1.66 -10.48
N LEU A 58 18.34 -1.50 -9.37
CA LEU A 58 19.74 -1.06 -9.39
C LEU A 58 20.66 -2.27 -9.23
N ARG A 59 21.26 -2.71 -10.35
CA ARG A 59 22.21 -3.83 -10.36
C ARG A 59 23.53 -3.46 -9.66
N PRO A 60 24.23 -4.41 -9.03
CA PRO A 60 25.54 -4.15 -8.43
C PRO A 60 26.52 -3.49 -9.41
N GLY A 61 27.13 -2.37 -9.00
CA GLY A 61 28.11 -1.63 -9.80
C GLY A 61 27.52 -0.77 -10.93
N ALA A 62 26.21 -0.81 -11.18
CA ALA A 62 25.59 0.01 -12.22
C ALA A 62 25.60 1.51 -11.84
N PRO A 63 25.70 2.45 -12.80
CA PRO A 63 25.76 3.88 -12.52
C PRO A 63 24.47 4.42 -11.90
N VAL A 64 24.60 5.43 -11.04
CA VAL A 64 23.47 6.26 -10.57
C VAL A 64 23.62 7.64 -11.17
N VAL A 65 22.58 8.12 -11.86
CA VAL A 65 22.58 9.41 -12.55
C VAL A 65 21.48 10.29 -11.97
N GLU A 66 21.81 11.50 -11.53
CA GLU A 66 20.84 12.44 -10.97
C GLU A 66 21.04 13.86 -11.51
N SER A 67 19.93 14.58 -11.69
CA SER A 67 19.95 16.00 -12.07
C SER A 67 19.74 16.85 -10.82
N SER A 68 20.81 17.41 -10.25
CA SER A 68 20.73 18.28 -9.07
C SER A 68 21.92 19.22 -8.93
N SER A 69 21.68 20.38 -8.30
CA SER A 69 22.69 21.39 -7.95
C SER A 69 22.78 21.66 -6.44
N GLY A 70 22.22 20.76 -5.62
CA GLY A 70 22.15 20.94 -4.16
C GLY A 70 22.32 19.65 -3.36
N THR A 71 21.69 19.59 -2.18
CA THR A 71 21.88 18.50 -1.21
C THR A 71 21.51 17.11 -1.75
N MET A 72 20.58 17.00 -2.70
CA MET A 72 20.28 15.71 -3.34
C MET A 72 21.49 15.15 -4.12
N ALA A 73 22.25 16.00 -4.85
CA ALA A 73 23.46 15.56 -5.54
C ALA A 73 24.48 14.97 -4.55
N LEU A 74 24.68 15.63 -3.41
CA LEU A 74 25.60 15.20 -2.37
C LEU A 74 25.12 13.93 -1.65
N GLY A 75 23.82 13.80 -1.39
CA GLY A 75 23.24 12.58 -0.82
C GLY A 75 23.43 11.37 -1.74
N VAL A 76 23.17 11.53 -3.05
CA VAL A 76 23.40 10.48 -4.05
C VAL A 76 24.89 10.15 -4.16
N ALA A 77 25.76 11.16 -4.13
CA ALA A 77 27.21 10.96 -4.10
C ALA A 77 27.64 10.14 -2.87
N LEU A 78 27.19 10.51 -1.67
CA LEU A 78 27.50 9.81 -0.43
C LEU A 78 27.09 8.34 -0.50
N VAL A 79 25.81 8.09 -0.80
CA VAL A 79 25.22 6.76 -0.73
C VAL A 79 25.67 5.89 -1.89
N GLY A 80 25.61 6.40 -3.12
CA GLY A 80 25.98 5.67 -4.32
C GLY A 80 27.44 5.22 -4.27
N ARG A 81 28.36 6.14 -3.92
CA ARG A 81 29.80 5.81 -3.81
C ARG A 81 30.07 4.87 -2.65
N SER A 82 29.42 5.07 -1.48
CA SER A 82 29.55 4.16 -0.32
C SER A 82 29.08 2.74 -0.62
N LEU A 83 28.16 2.57 -1.57
CA LEU A 83 27.64 1.26 -1.99
C LEU A 83 28.32 0.70 -3.25
N GLY A 84 29.37 1.36 -3.74
CA GLY A 84 30.18 0.87 -4.87
C GLY A 84 29.64 1.22 -6.26
N HIS A 85 28.71 2.18 -6.38
CA HIS A 85 28.17 2.62 -7.66
C HIS A 85 28.95 3.83 -8.21
N PRO A 86 29.22 3.90 -9.53
CA PRO A 86 29.56 5.15 -10.20
C PRO A 86 28.42 6.16 -10.03
N VAL A 87 28.75 7.44 -9.83
CA VAL A 87 27.74 8.50 -9.64
C VAL A 87 28.00 9.61 -10.64
N HIS A 88 26.98 9.92 -11.44
CA HIS A 88 26.99 11.00 -12.41
C HIS A 88 25.98 12.07 -11.98
N ILE A 89 26.44 13.31 -11.84
CA ILE A 89 25.59 14.44 -11.46
C ILE A 89 25.48 15.40 -12.64
N VAL A 90 24.27 15.58 -13.15
CA VAL A 90 23.97 16.63 -14.13
C VAL A 90 23.60 17.90 -13.39
N THR A 91 24.33 18.98 -13.66
CA THR A 91 24.19 20.23 -12.93
C THR A 91 24.35 21.45 -13.83
N ASP A 92 24.21 22.64 -13.26
CA ASP A 92 24.28 23.91 -13.98
C ASP A 92 25.29 24.89 -13.32
N PRO A 93 25.71 25.97 -14.03
CA PRO A 93 26.73 26.90 -13.54
C PRO A 93 26.37 27.64 -12.24
N ARG A 94 25.13 27.57 -11.75
CA ARG A 94 24.73 28.17 -10.47
C ARG A 94 25.07 27.29 -9.25
N THR A 95 25.61 26.10 -9.47
CA THR A 95 26.05 25.23 -8.38
C THR A 95 27.14 25.91 -7.57
N ASP A 96 26.98 25.94 -6.25
CA ASP A 96 27.92 26.63 -5.38
C ASP A 96 29.30 25.92 -5.40
N PRO A 97 30.42 26.68 -5.26
CA PRO A 97 31.76 26.11 -5.31
C PRO A 97 32.02 25.01 -4.26
N THR A 98 31.40 25.14 -3.08
CA THR A 98 31.53 24.16 -2.00
C THR A 98 30.91 22.82 -2.38
N THR A 99 29.72 22.84 -2.97
CA THR A 99 29.04 21.63 -3.49
C THR A 99 29.84 21.00 -4.62
N MET A 100 30.35 21.79 -5.56
CA MET A 100 31.18 21.28 -6.66
C MET A 100 32.44 20.58 -6.13
N ALA A 101 33.16 21.20 -5.18
CA ALA A 101 34.35 20.61 -4.57
C ALA A 101 34.05 19.29 -3.86
N LYS A 102 32.94 19.21 -3.12
CA LYS A 102 32.50 17.98 -2.44
C LYS A 102 32.19 16.86 -3.46
N LEU A 103 31.46 17.16 -4.53
CA LEU A 103 31.12 16.16 -5.57
C LEU A 103 32.37 15.59 -6.25
N LEU A 104 33.30 16.44 -6.65
CA LEU A 104 34.56 16.02 -7.27
C LEU A 104 35.41 15.20 -6.30
N ALA A 105 35.50 15.61 -5.03
CA ALA A 105 36.26 14.90 -4.00
C ALA A 105 35.68 13.51 -3.67
N LEU A 106 34.35 13.33 -3.76
CA LEU A 106 33.69 12.03 -3.61
C LEU A 106 33.85 11.12 -4.84
N GLY A 107 34.48 11.62 -5.91
CA GLY A 107 34.72 10.88 -7.15
C GLY A 107 33.47 10.77 -8.03
N CYS A 108 32.58 11.76 -7.99
CA CYS A 108 31.47 11.87 -8.94
C CYS A 108 31.93 12.41 -10.29
N GLU A 109 31.29 11.95 -11.35
CA GLU A 109 31.40 12.57 -12.67
C GLU A 109 30.36 13.69 -12.79
N VAL A 110 30.81 14.94 -12.93
CA VAL A 110 29.92 16.10 -12.92
C VAL A 110 29.76 16.66 -14.33
N HIS A 111 28.52 16.68 -14.81
CA HIS A 111 28.13 17.15 -16.14
C HIS A 111 27.50 18.54 -16.00
N VAL A 112 28.26 19.60 -16.27
CA VAL A 112 27.75 20.97 -16.21
C VAL A 112 27.16 21.36 -17.57
N VAL A 113 25.87 21.63 -17.62
CA VAL A 113 25.23 22.10 -18.86
C VAL A 113 25.70 23.52 -19.22
N PRO A 114 26.03 23.80 -20.49
CA PRO A 114 26.70 25.06 -20.85
C PRO A 114 25.76 26.26 -20.95
N ALA A 115 24.47 26.02 -21.23
CA ALA A 115 23.46 27.07 -21.44
C ALA A 115 22.06 26.58 -21.06
N MET A 116 21.15 27.53 -20.84
CA MET A 116 19.72 27.25 -20.67
C MET A 116 19.09 26.81 -22.00
N THR A 117 18.04 25.98 -21.92
CA THR A 117 17.10 25.76 -23.03
C THR A 117 15.83 26.58 -22.80
N ASP A 118 14.81 26.45 -23.65
CA ASP A 118 13.49 27.07 -23.45
C ASP A 118 12.84 26.66 -22.12
N GLY A 119 13.21 25.49 -21.57
CA GLY A 119 12.83 25.02 -20.23
C GLY A 119 13.75 25.51 -19.10
N GLY A 120 14.56 26.54 -19.35
CA GLY A 120 15.56 27.07 -18.42
C GLY A 120 16.68 26.07 -18.10
N TRP A 121 17.36 26.29 -16.96
CA TRP A 121 18.41 25.38 -16.48
C TRP A 121 17.88 23.97 -16.17
N GLN A 122 16.64 23.85 -15.68
CA GLN A 122 16.05 22.55 -15.39
C GLN A 122 15.86 21.74 -16.67
N GLY A 123 15.31 22.35 -17.73
CA GLY A 123 15.15 21.69 -19.03
C GLY A 123 16.47 21.25 -19.64
N ALA A 124 17.51 22.10 -19.56
CA ALA A 124 18.85 21.77 -20.03
C ALA A 124 19.44 20.55 -19.29
N ARG A 125 19.33 20.51 -17.96
CA ARG A 125 19.82 19.38 -17.15
C ARG A 125 19.04 18.09 -17.44
N LEU A 126 17.72 18.15 -17.58
CA LEU A 126 16.91 16.98 -17.92
C LEU A 126 17.23 16.43 -19.31
N THR A 127 17.54 17.31 -20.28
CA THR A 127 17.99 16.91 -21.61
C THR A 127 19.30 16.13 -21.55
N ARG A 128 20.30 16.66 -20.84
CA ARG A 128 21.59 15.98 -20.66
C ARG A 128 21.47 14.70 -19.84
N LEU A 129 20.58 14.68 -18.85
CA LEU A 129 20.25 13.47 -18.09
C LEU A 129 19.69 12.38 -19.03
N ALA A 130 18.75 12.72 -19.89
CA ALA A 130 18.17 11.78 -20.85
C ALA A 130 19.19 11.26 -21.88
N GLU A 131 20.18 12.07 -22.25
CA GLU A 131 21.34 11.61 -23.04
C GLU A 131 22.16 10.55 -22.28
N LEU A 132 22.54 10.84 -21.04
CA LEU A 132 23.31 9.91 -20.21
C LEU A 132 22.58 8.60 -19.96
N MET A 133 21.27 8.64 -19.73
CA MET A 133 20.46 7.42 -19.56
C MET A 133 20.41 6.57 -20.85
N ARG A 134 20.54 7.19 -22.04
CA ARG A 134 20.67 6.45 -23.31
C ARG A 134 22.08 5.89 -23.53
N GLU A 135 23.11 6.63 -23.11
CA GLU A 135 24.52 6.21 -23.17
C GLU A 135 24.82 5.09 -22.16
N MET A 136 24.11 5.06 -21.03
CA MET A 136 24.26 4.08 -19.96
C MET A 136 22.92 3.37 -19.69
N PRO A 137 22.54 2.37 -20.49
CA PRO A 137 21.22 1.73 -20.41
C PRO A 137 20.94 1.00 -19.09
N ASP A 138 21.99 0.62 -18.34
CA ASP A 138 21.85 0.01 -17.01
C ASP A 138 21.83 1.04 -15.87
N ALA A 139 21.93 2.34 -16.17
CA ALA A 139 21.95 3.39 -15.16
C ALA A 139 20.60 3.53 -14.46
N PHE A 140 20.66 3.91 -13.19
CA PHE A 140 19.49 4.18 -12.37
C PHE A 140 19.34 5.68 -12.11
N TRP A 141 18.13 6.20 -12.29
CA TRP A 141 17.78 7.57 -11.95
C TRP A 141 16.87 7.63 -10.71
N PRO A 142 17.33 8.22 -9.58
CA PRO A 142 16.55 8.26 -8.34
C PRO A 142 15.23 9.04 -8.41
N GLN A 143 15.10 10.04 -9.29
CA GLN A 143 13.85 10.77 -9.55
C GLN A 143 13.20 11.42 -8.31
N GLN A 144 13.93 12.27 -7.57
CA GLN A 144 13.46 12.79 -6.29
C GLN A 144 12.06 13.47 -6.29
N TYR A 145 11.59 14.01 -7.42
CA TYR A 145 10.32 14.74 -7.46
C TYR A 145 9.11 13.83 -7.67
N SER A 146 9.31 12.66 -8.27
CA SER A 146 8.25 11.72 -8.62
C SER A 146 8.29 10.43 -7.83
N ASN A 147 9.46 10.02 -7.29
CA ASN A 147 9.63 8.75 -6.60
C ASN A 147 9.06 8.77 -5.16
N PRO A 148 8.03 7.95 -4.82
CA PRO A 148 7.45 7.83 -3.48
C PRO A 148 8.41 7.31 -2.39
N ASP A 149 9.54 6.72 -2.76
CA ASP A 149 10.61 6.41 -1.81
C ASP A 149 11.25 7.67 -1.21
N ASN A 150 11.05 8.84 -1.80
CA ASN A 150 11.42 10.12 -1.19
C ASN A 150 10.58 10.41 0.08
N PRO A 151 9.24 10.57 0.03
CA PRO A 151 8.45 10.69 1.26
C PRO A 151 8.60 9.46 2.18
N GLY A 152 8.83 8.26 1.63
CA GLY A 152 9.10 7.05 2.42
C GLY A 152 10.33 7.14 3.34
N ALA A 153 11.36 7.89 2.93
CA ALA A 153 12.60 8.08 3.68
C ALA A 153 12.42 8.78 5.04
N TYR A 154 11.32 9.52 5.20
CA TYR A 154 11.06 10.35 6.38
C TYR A 154 10.27 9.62 7.48
N ARG A 155 9.91 8.33 7.28
CA ARG A 155 9.37 7.48 8.35
C ARG A 155 10.33 7.40 9.54
N ALA A 156 11.63 7.28 9.28
CA ALA A 156 12.66 7.28 10.31
C ALA A 156 12.75 8.63 11.06
N LEU A 157 12.60 9.75 10.35
CA LEU A 157 12.59 11.08 10.96
C LEU A 157 11.40 11.25 11.93
N ALA A 158 10.21 10.77 11.53
CA ALA A 158 9.04 10.79 12.39
C ALA A 158 9.21 9.91 13.64
N ALA A 159 9.80 8.71 13.49
CA ALA A 159 10.12 7.84 14.61
C ALA A 159 11.09 8.54 15.59
N GLU A 160 12.17 9.14 15.08
CA GLU A 160 13.11 9.91 15.92
C GLU A 160 12.41 11.04 16.69
N ILE A 161 11.49 11.78 16.06
CA ILE A 161 10.73 12.85 16.75
C ILE A 161 9.87 12.25 17.88
N LEU A 162 9.18 11.14 17.64
CA LEU A 162 8.35 10.48 18.66
C LEU A 162 9.19 9.89 19.79
N ASP A 163 10.34 9.32 19.49
CA ASP A 163 11.25 8.75 20.50
C ASP A 163 11.87 9.85 21.36
N ASP A 164 12.27 10.97 20.76
CA ASP A 164 12.95 12.07 21.44
C ASP A 164 11.98 12.96 22.26
N LEU A 165 10.78 13.23 21.72
CA LEU A 165 9.81 14.17 22.32
C LEU A 165 8.56 13.51 22.88
N GLY A 166 8.17 12.32 22.39
CA GLY A 166 6.81 11.82 22.56
C GLY A 166 5.82 12.58 21.67
N PRO A 167 4.55 12.70 22.09
CA PRO A 167 3.53 13.43 21.33
C PRO A 167 3.90 14.90 21.10
N ILE A 168 3.59 15.39 19.90
CA ILE A 168 3.68 16.80 19.50
C ILE A 168 2.32 17.24 18.92
N ASP A 169 2.02 18.53 19.00
CA ASP A 169 0.74 19.08 18.54
C ASP A 169 0.85 19.73 17.15
N ILE A 170 2.01 20.34 16.85
CA ILE A 170 2.24 21.07 15.61
C ILE A 170 3.58 20.67 14.99
N LEU A 171 3.55 20.30 13.69
CA LEU A 171 4.73 20.12 12.86
C LEU A 171 4.85 21.29 11.87
N VAL A 172 6.02 21.93 11.81
CA VAL A 172 6.31 22.99 10.82
C VAL A 172 7.45 22.53 9.91
N GLY A 173 7.29 22.66 8.60
CA GLY A 173 8.36 22.33 7.67
C GLY A 173 8.21 23.00 6.31
N ALA A 174 9.33 23.14 5.61
CA ALA A 174 9.34 23.69 4.27
C ALA A 174 8.87 22.66 3.23
N VAL A 175 8.26 23.16 2.15
CA VAL A 175 7.74 22.36 1.05
C VAL A 175 8.58 22.63 -0.19
N GLY A 176 9.13 21.56 -0.76
CA GLY A 176 9.92 21.58 -2.00
C GLY A 176 9.50 20.42 -2.88
N SER A 177 10.19 19.28 -2.77
CA SER A 177 9.84 18.04 -3.48
C SER A 177 8.61 17.31 -2.91
N GLY A 178 7.87 17.88 -1.96
CA GLY A 178 6.80 17.19 -1.21
C GLY A 178 7.27 16.16 -0.17
N GLY A 179 8.40 15.49 -0.41
CA GLY A 179 8.88 14.36 0.41
C GLY A 179 9.00 14.61 1.92
N SER A 180 9.74 15.63 2.35
CA SER A 180 10.07 15.82 3.78
C SER A 180 8.84 16.06 4.65
N LEU A 181 8.06 17.09 4.34
CA LEU A 181 6.92 17.46 5.17
C LEU A 181 5.81 16.41 5.08
N CYS A 182 5.39 16.03 3.86
CA CYS A 182 4.31 15.07 3.67
C CYS A 182 4.68 13.67 4.21
N GLY A 183 5.93 13.22 4.01
CA GLY A 183 6.41 11.94 4.52
C GLY A 183 6.46 11.88 6.05
N THR A 184 7.00 12.94 6.68
CA THR A 184 7.07 13.04 8.15
C THR A 184 5.66 13.15 8.76
N ALA A 185 4.83 14.06 8.23
CA ALA A 185 3.46 14.27 8.69
C ALA A 185 2.64 12.97 8.64
N ARG A 186 2.69 12.27 7.51
CA ARG A 186 1.97 11.00 7.32
C ARG A 186 2.39 9.93 8.31
N ALA A 187 3.69 9.82 8.59
CA ALA A 187 4.20 8.85 9.55
C ALA A 187 3.80 9.21 10.99
N LEU A 188 3.87 10.49 11.37
CA LEU A 188 3.45 10.95 12.70
C LEU A 188 1.94 10.80 12.92
N ARG A 189 1.09 11.09 11.91
CA ARG A 189 -0.36 11.00 12.01
C ARG A 189 -0.89 9.59 12.32
N ARG A 190 -0.10 8.54 12.06
CA ARG A 190 -0.41 7.17 12.49
C ARG A 190 -0.49 7.04 14.02
N HIS A 191 0.26 7.87 14.75
CA HIS A 191 0.29 7.89 16.22
C HIS A 191 -0.39 9.14 16.79
N LEU A 192 -0.47 10.22 16.00
CA LEU A 192 -0.96 11.54 16.39
C LEU A 192 -2.05 12.02 15.40
N PRO A 193 -3.26 11.45 15.43
CA PRO A 193 -4.32 11.78 14.46
C PRO A 193 -4.75 13.27 14.50
N GLY A 194 -4.55 13.94 15.64
CA GLY A 194 -4.80 15.38 15.81
C GLY A 194 -3.64 16.30 15.43
N LEU A 195 -2.54 15.78 14.88
CA LEU A 195 -1.36 16.58 14.52
C LEU A 195 -1.70 17.65 13.48
N ARG A 196 -1.45 18.91 13.84
CA ARG A 196 -1.52 20.04 12.91
C ARG A 196 -0.22 20.21 12.14
N VAL A 197 -0.29 20.39 10.83
CA VAL A 197 0.87 20.47 9.95
C VAL A 197 0.88 21.80 9.19
N ILE A 198 1.94 22.57 9.36
CA ILE A 198 2.14 23.87 8.74
C ILE A 198 3.27 23.79 7.71
N GLY A 199 2.93 24.07 6.45
CA GLY A 199 3.87 24.11 5.34
C GLY A 199 4.42 25.52 5.09
N VAL A 200 5.71 25.63 4.78
CA VAL A 200 6.33 26.87 4.30
C VAL A 200 6.66 26.73 2.81
N ASP A 201 6.13 27.64 2.02
CA ASP A 201 6.43 27.81 0.61
C ASP A 201 7.03 29.21 0.35
N SER A 202 7.45 29.46 -0.89
CA SER A 202 7.98 30.76 -1.32
C SER A 202 6.96 31.53 -2.13
N VAL A 203 6.98 32.86 -2.02
CA VAL A 203 6.34 33.72 -3.03
C VAL A 203 6.90 33.37 -4.42
N GLY A 204 6.02 33.25 -5.42
CA GLY A 204 6.36 32.85 -6.78
C GLY A 204 6.57 31.34 -7.00
N SER A 205 6.13 30.50 -6.07
CA SER A 205 6.17 29.03 -6.17
C SER A 205 4.80 28.46 -6.54
N THR A 206 4.74 27.54 -7.49
CA THR A 206 3.48 26.93 -7.93
C THR A 206 2.95 25.83 -7.02
N LEU A 207 3.70 25.45 -5.96
CA LEU A 207 3.36 24.31 -5.13
C LEU A 207 1.98 24.41 -4.47
N PHE A 208 1.47 25.61 -4.23
CA PHE A 208 0.13 25.82 -3.66
C PHE A 208 -0.75 26.71 -4.56
N ASP A 209 -0.75 26.37 -5.85
CA ASP A 209 -1.63 26.94 -6.87
C ASP A 209 -1.45 28.47 -7.08
N GLN A 210 -0.28 29.01 -6.70
CA GLN A 210 0.15 30.37 -7.05
C GLN A 210 0.72 30.40 -8.48
N PRO A 211 0.74 31.57 -9.15
CA PRO A 211 1.43 31.70 -10.43
C PRO A 211 2.95 31.49 -10.28
N ASP A 212 3.58 30.92 -11.31
CA ASP A 212 5.04 30.83 -11.39
C ASP A 212 5.61 32.23 -11.66
N VAL A 213 6.38 32.76 -10.71
CA VAL A 213 7.03 34.06 -10.84
C VAL A 213 8.54 33.85 -10.89
N PRO A 214 9.17 33.98 -12.08
CA PRO A 214 10.62 33.84 -12.21
C PRO A 214 11.37 34.90 -11.38
N GLY A 215 12.54 34.53 -10.88
CA GLY A 215 13.43 35.46 -10.16
C GLY A 215 13.55 35.23 -8.66
N ARG A 216 12.79 34.27 -8.09
CA ARG A 216 12.97 33.77 -6.71
C ARG A 216 14.44 33.45 -6.44
N ARG A 217 14.99 33.98 -5.35
CA ARG A 217 16.37 33.73 -4.89
C ARG A 217 16.45 32.64 -3.82
N GLN A 218 15.36 32.38 -3.11
CA GLN A 218 15.24 31.22 -2.23
C GLN A 218 15.51 29.90 -2.98
N SER A 219 16.29 29.01 -2.35
CA SER A 219 16.53 27.65 -2.82
C SER A 219 16.16 26.64 -1.72
N GLY A 220 15.93 25.38 -2.10
CA GLY A 220 15.60 24.29 -1.15
C GLY A 220 14.12 24.18 -0.76
N LEU A 221 13.35 25.27 -0.91
CA LEU A 221 11.89 25.31 -0.85
C LEU A 221 11.31 26.02 -2.08
N GLY A 222 10.02 25.80 -2.31
CA GLY A 222 9.31 26.31 -3.48
C GLY A 222 9.77 25.70 -4.79
N ASN A 223 8.86 25.65 -5.76
CA ASN A 223 9.15 25.06 -7.06
C ASN A 223 8.31 25.70 -8.16
N SER A 224 8.79 25.61 -9.41
CA SER A 224 8.04 26.01 -10.61
C SER A 224 7.31 24.82 -11.23
N LEU A 225 7.57 23.60 -10.74
CA LEU A 225 6.93 22.36 -11.15
C LEU A 225 6.20 21.72 -9.97
N HIS A 226 5.08 21.06 -10.24
CA HIS A 226 4.33 20.28 -9.25
C HIS A 226 4.96 18.88 -9.09
N PRO A 227 5.61 18.56 -7.95
CA PRO A 227 6.16 17.23 -7.71
C PRO A 227 5.05 16.21 -7.49
N ASN A 228 5.15 15.01 -8.07
CA ASN A 228 4.17 13.93 -7.83
C ASN A 228 4.16 13.49 -6.36
N ASN A 229 5.26 13.73 -5.64
CA ASN A 229 5.40 13.46 -4.22
C ASN A 229 4.65 14.43 -3.29
N LEU A 230 4.17 15.58 -3.79
CA LEU A 230 3.44 16.54 -2.97
C LEU A 230 2.04 16.00 -2.66
N ASP A 231 1.79 15.69 -1.38
CA ASP A 231 0.45 15.37 -0.88
C ASP A 231 -0.08 16.51 0.00
N ARG A 232 -0.84 17.42 -0.60
CA ARG A 232 -1.40 18.59 0.10
C ARG A 232 -2.46 18.22 1.14
N THR A 233 -3.00 16.99 1.12
CA THR A 233 -3.92 16.51 2.17
C THR A 233 -3.23 16.29 3.51
N GLN A 234 -1.89 16.28 3.51
CA GLN A 234 -1.07 16.17 4.72
C GLN A 234 -0.74 17.52 5.36
N ILE A 235 -1.23 18.64 4.82
CA ILE A 235 -0.88 20.00 5.23
C ILE A 235 -2.18 20.75 5.54
N ASP A 236 -2.26 21.32 6.76
CA ASP A 236 -3.47 21.99 7.26
C ASP A 236 -3.40 23.51 7.06
N GLU A 237 -2.20 24.09 7.03
CA GLU A 237 -1.95 25.51 6.79
C GLU A 237 -0.69 25.69 5.93
N VAL A 238 -0.69 26.66 5.02
CA VAL A 238 0.50 27.05 4.27
C VAL A 238 0.81 28.52 4.49
N HIS A 239 2.11 28.85 4.57
CA HIS A 239 2.59 30.22 4.46
C HIS A 239 3.50 30.38 3.25
N TRP A 240 3.51 31.58 2.69
CA TRP A 240 4.45 31.99 1.66
C TRP A 240 5.35 33.10 2.19
N LEU A 241 6.66 32.98 2.00
CA LEU A 241 7.64 34.02 2.34
C LEU A 241 8.33 34.54 1.09
N ASN A 242 8.53 35.85 1.01
CA ASN A 242 9.41 36.41 -0.01
C ASN A 242 10.90 36.28 0.40
N ASP A 243 11.81 36.61 -0.51
CA ASP A 243 13.26 36.44 -0.28
C ASP A 243 13.77 37.26 0.91
N HIS A 244 13.24 38.47 1.13
CA HIS A 244 13.66 39.35 2.22
C HIS A 244 13.24 38.79 3.59
N GLU A 245 12.00 38.30 3.70
CA GLU A 245 11.47 37.69 4.93
C GLU A 245 12.23 36.42 5.29
N ALA A 246 12.48 35.55 4.32
CA ALA A 246 13.23 34.31 4.50
C ALA A 246 14.69 34.58 4.90
N PHE A 247 15.38 35.47 4.19
CA PHE A 247 16.81 35.71 4.42
C PHE A 247 17.06 36.48 5.71
N THR A 248 16.18 37.43 6.07
CA THR A 248 16.20 38.10 7.38
C THR A 248 16.06 37.07 8.49
N ALA A 249 15.08 36.17 8.41
CA ALA A 249 14.88 35.13 9.41
C ALA A 249 16.06 34.16 9.50
N THR A 250 16.74 33.88 8.38
CA THR A 250 17.93 33.02 8.34
C THR A 250 19.12 33.65 9.07
N ARG A 251 19.35 34.95 8.87
CA ARG A 251 20.38 35.70 9.60
C ARG A 251 20.02 35.79 11.09
N ALA A 252 18.75 36.03 11.41
CA ALA A 252 18.25 36.05 12.79
C ALA A 252 18.43 34.70 13.49
N LEU A 253 18.16 33.58 12.81
CA LEU A 253 18.35 32.24 13.37
C LEU A 253 19.81 32.00 13.81
N ALA A 254 20.77 32.41 12.98
CA ALA A 254 22.19 32.31 13.33
C ALA A 254 22.57 33.23 14.49
N HIS A 255 22.04 34.46 14.52
CA HIS A 255 22.34 35.44 15.56
C HIS A 255 21.71 35.08 16.92
N GLU A 256 20.41 34.74 16.91
CA GLU A 256 19.58 34.54 18.10
C GLU A 256 19.76 33.13 18.70
N GLN A 257 19.86 32.09 17.86
CA GLN A 257 19.89 30.68 18.30
C GLN A 257 21.24 29.99 18.06
N GLN A 258 22.23 30.69 17.46
CA GLN A 258 23.56 30.15 17.13
C GLN A 258 23.50 28.92 16.20
N ILE A 259 22.43 28.81 15.41
CA ILE A 259 22.25 27.77 14.41
C ILE A 259 22.59 28.35 13.02
N PHE A 260 23.75 27.99 12.48
CA PHE A 260 24.20 28.44 11.16
C PHE A 260 23.58 27.60 10.03
N ALA A 261 22.34 27.94 9.66
CA ALA A 261 21.53 27.18 8.71
C ALA A 261 21.31 27.91 7.36
N GLY A 262 20.67 27.22 6.42
CA GLY A 262 20.28 27.80 5.13
C GLY A 262 18.91 28.48 5.16
N ASN A 263 18.53 29.08 4.03
CA ASN A 263 17.27 29.82 3.93
C ASN A 263 16.04 28.95 4.15
N THR A 264 16.12 27.64 3.88
CA THR A 264 14.99 26.74 4.11
C THR A 264 14.69 26.60 5.60
N SER A 265 15.73 26.43 6.42
CA SER A 265 15.61 26.41 7.88
C SER A 265 15.22 27.77 8.44
N GLY A 266 15.74 28.87 7.88
CA GLY A 266 15.35 30.22 8.27
C GLY A 266 13.87 30.53 8.00
N SER A 267 13.32 30.06 6.89
CA SER A 267 11.89 30.17 6.59
C SER A 267 11.02 29.41 7.61
N VAL A 268 11.42 28.19 8.00
CA VAL A 268 10.75 27.44 9.08
C VAL A 268 10.86 28.18 10.42
N TYR A 269 12.04 28.70 10.74
CA TYR A 269 12.26 29.49 11.96
C TYR A 269 11.34 30.71 12.05
N ARG A 270 11.12 31.41 10.93
CA ARG A 270 10.20 32.55 10.88
C ARG A 270 8.79 32.16 11.32
N LEU A 271 8.29 31.04 10.82
CA LEU A 271 6.98 30.52 11.19
C LEU A 271 6.94 30.03 12.63
N LEU A 272 8.00 29.37 13.13
CA LEU A 272 8.04 28.90 14.52
C LEU A 272 7.89 30.07 15.50
N ARG A 273 8.53 31.22 15.24
CA ARG A 273 8.39 32.43 16.06
C ARG A 273 6.95 32.91 16.16
N ASP A 274 6.25 32.98 15.03
CA ASP A 274 4.85 33.41 14.98
C ASP A 274 3.90 32.35 15.56
N THR A 275 4.11 31.07 15.24
CA THR A 275 3.29 29.97 15.74
C THR A 275 3.37 29.84 17.25
N ALA A 276 4.57 30.02 17.84
CA ALA A 276 4.78 29.95 19.28
C ALA A 276 3.98 30.99 20.07
N LEU A 277 3.77 32.18 19.48
CA LEU A 277 2.98 33.26 20.08
C LEU A 277 1.46 33.02 19.96
N ARG A 278 1.03 32.28 18.94
CA ARG A 278 -0.40 32.01 18.65
C ARG A 278 -0.89 30.66 19.17
N ALA A 279 0.02 29.79 19.59
CA ALA A 279 -0.29 28.46 20.08
C ALA A 279 -1.05 28.50 21.41
N ALA A 280 -1.85 27.45 21.66
CA ALA A 280 -2.49 27.27 22.94
C ALA A 280 -1.44 27.03 24.04
N PRO A 281 -1.72 27.39 25.31
CA PRO A 281 -0.83 27.08 26.41
C PRO A 281 -0.53 25.57 26.50
N GLY A 282 0.74 25.22 26.73
CA GLY A 282 1.18 23.82 26.82
C GLY A 282 1.41 23.11 25.49
N THR A 283 1.23 23.79 24.35
CA THR A 283 1.47 23.19 23.02
C THR A 283 2.93 22.84 22.79
N ARG A 284 3.20 21.67 22.21
CA ARG A 284 4.52 21.27 21.74
C ARG A 284 4.63 21.34 20.22
N ILE A 285 5.61 22.11 19.75
CA ILE A 285 5.85 22.42 18.33
C ILE A 285 7.20 21.85 17.91
N ALA A 286 7.25 21.13 16.80
CA ALA A 286 8.50 20.70 16.16
C ALA A 286 8.65 21.32 14.77
N GLY A 287 9.79 21.95 14.50
CA GLY A 287 10.18 22.45 13.19
C GLY A 287 11.32 21.65 12.58
N ILE A 288 11.29 21.39 11.27
CA ILE A 288 12.34 20.63 10.58
C ILE A 288 13.34 21.58 9.90
N PHE A 289 14.63 21.49 10.25
CA PHE A 289 15.68 22.38 9.74
C PHE A 289 16.62 21.62 8.78
N PRO A 290 16.39 21.66 7.45
CA PRO A 290 16.98 20.72 6.49
C PRO A 290 18.41 21.03 6.02
N ASP A 291 18.87 22.28 6.12
CA ASP A 291 20.02 22.77 5.37
C ASP A 291 21.00 23.64 6.19
N ARG A 292 22.29 23.55 5.83
CA ARG A 292 23.39 24.29 6.46
C ARG A 292 23.65 25.63 5.77
N GLY A 293 24.21 26.59 6.52
CA GLY A 293 24.56 27.93 6.03
C GLY A 293 25.80 27.99 5.13
N ASP A 294 26.65 26.96 5.09
CA ASP A 294 27.94 26.94 4.37
C ASP A 294 27.80 27.21 2.86
N ARG A 295 26.69 26.77 2.26
CA ARG A 295 26.35 26.98 0.85
C ARG A 295 25.85 28.40 0.53
N TYR A 296 25.50 29.18 1.55
CA TYR A 296 24.85 30.48 1.42
C TYR A 296 25.72 31.66 1.86
N THR A 297 27.02 31.42 2.03
CA THR A 297 28.01 32.42 2.46
C THR A 297 28.13 33.59 1.48
N THR A 298 27.99 33.34 0.18
CA THR A 298 28.03 34.35 -0.88
C THR A 298 26.65 34.91 -1.24
N THR A 299 25.57 34.41 -0.63
CA THR A 299 24.18 34.81 -0.93
C THR A 299 23.48 35.35 0.31
N VAL A 300 22.78 34.51 1.07
CA VAL A 300 21.98 34.88 2.25
C VAL A 300 22.81 35.65 3.26
N TYR A 301 24.05 35.23 3.51
CA TYR A 301 24.96 35.86 4.49
C TYR A 301 25.87 36.95 3.89
N SER A 302 25.69 37.31 2.63
CA SER A 302 26.51 38.33 1.94
C SER A 302 25.77 39.66 1.82
N ASP A 303 26.28 40.72 2.45
CA ASP A 303 25.72 42.07 2.32
C ASP A 303 25.82 42.60 0.88
N ALA A 304 26.89 42.24 0.17
CA ALA A 304 27.04 42.60 -1.25
C ALA A 304 25.91 42.00 -2.10
N TYR A 305 25.55 40.73 -1.85
CA TYR A 305 24.45 40.05 -2.54
C TYR A 305 23.09 40.72 -2.24
N TRP A 306 22.88 41.13 -0.99
CA TRP A 306 21.66 41.86 -0.58
C TRP A 306 21.53 43.21 -1.29
N GLN A 307 22.62 43.95 -1.41
CA GLN A 307 22.65 45.23 -2.14
C GLN A 307 22.45 45.03 -3.64
N GLU A 308 23.19 44.08 -4.25
CA GLU A 308 23.10 43.77 -5.68
C GLU A 308 21.68 43.41 -6.11
N HIS A 309 20.98 42.61 -5.31
CA HIS A 309 19.62 42.17 -5.60
C HIS A 309 18.53 43.01 -4.95
N ARG A 310 18.89 44.14 -4.31
CA ARG A 310 17.95 45.08 -3.68
C ARG A 310 16.97 44.37 -2.74
N LEU A 311 17.44 43.39 -1.98
CA LEU A 311 16.56 42.54 -1.14
C LEU A 311 15.82 43.36 -0.07
N ALA A 312 16.44 44.43 0.42
CA ALA A 312 15.81 45.34 1.39
C ALA A 312 14.61 46.13 0.83
N ASP A 313 14.46 46.20 -0.51
CA ASP A 313 13.34 46.88 -1.16
C ASP A 313 12.08 46.00 -1.21
N LEU A 314 12.21 44.68 -0.98
CA LEU A 314 11.06 43.78 -0.91
C LEU A 314 10.30 43.98 0.42
N PRO A 315 8.99 43.72 0.47
CA PRO A 315 8.21 43.85 1.70
C PRO A 315 8.77 43.00 2.85
N LEU A 316 8.73 43.53 4.08
CA LEU A 316 9.05 42.79 5.30
C LEU A 316 7.87 42.93 6.27
N SER A 317 7.05 41.88 6.34
CA SER A 317 5.87 41.89 7.22
C SER A 317 6.27 41.48 8.64
N GLU A 318 5.68 42.08 9.67
CA GLU A 318 5.91 41.66 11.07
C GLU A 318 5.16 40.35 11.39
N ALA A 319 3.95 40.19 10.85
CA ALA A 319 3.08 39.02 10.98
C ALA A 319 2.48 38.63 9.61
N PRO A 320 2.05 37.37 9.42
CA PRO A 320 1.46 36.94 8.16
C PRO A 320 0.07 37.56 7.93
N VAL A 321 -0.20 37.98 6.69
CA VAL A 321 -1.56 38.32 6.26
C VAL A 321 -2.35 37.04 6.03
N THR A 322 -3.53 36.90 6.63
CA THR A 322 -4.42 35.77 6.34
C THR A 322 -5.20 36.04 5.06
N VAL A 323 -5.11 35.13 4.09
CA VAL A 323 -5.78 35.22 2.79
C VAL A 323 -6.59 33.95 2.51
N ASP A 324 -7.57 34.05 1.62
CA ASP A 324 -8.25 32.87 1.09
C ASP A 324 -7.31 32.09 0.17
N TYR A 325 -7.35 30.76 0.23
CA TYR A 325 -6.54 29.92 -0.65
C TYR A 325 -6.85 30.20 -2.14
N GLY A 326 -5.80 30.38 -2.94
CA GLY A 326 -5.91 30.80 -4.35
C GLY A 326 -5.77 32.31 -4.57
N THR A 327 -5.72 33.12 -3.49
CA THR A 327 -5.29 34.52 -3.57
C THR A 327 -3.81 34.58 -3.93
N GLU A 328 -3.45 35.40 -4.92
CA GLU A 328 -2.04 35.64 -5.26
C GLU A 328 -1.35 36.46 -4.16
N VAL A 329 -0.16 36.02 -3.72
CA VAL A 329 0.57 36.63 -2.61
C VAL A 329 1.97 37.10 -3.01
N TYR A 330 2.43 38.20 -2.41
CA TYR A 330 3.71 38.86 -2.73
C TYR A 330 4.62 39.11 -1.51
N ALA A 331 4.11 38.85 -0.31
CA ALA A 331 4.78 39.03 0.98
C ALA A 331 4.23 37.98 1.96
N TRP A 332 4.69 37.99 3.22
CA TRP A 332 4.33 36.97 4.19
C TRP A 332 2.82 36.85 4.35
N SER A 333 2.29 35.74 3.87
CA SER A 333 0.86 35.45 3.88
C SER A 333 0.62 34.01 4.29
N ARG A 334 -0.57 33.72 4.82
CA ARG A 334 -1.00 32.38 5.24
C ARG A 334 -2.40 32.07 4.74
N ALA A 335 -2.66 30.80 4.46
CA ALA A 335 -3.99 30.30 4.16
C ALA A 335 -4.22 28.96 4.89
N GLU A 336 -5.40 28.81 5.50
CA GLU A 336 -5.86 27.48 5.94
C GLU A 336 -6.20 26.65 4.70
N LEU A 337 -5.93 25.35 4.80
CA LEU A 337 -6.06 24.41 3.71
C LEU A 337 -7.27 23.48 3.85
N SER A 338 -8.09 23.68 4.89
CA SER A 338 -9.34 22.98 5.14
C SER A 338 -10.42 23.35 4.11
N GLY A 339 -11.26 22.38 3.71
CA GLY A 339 -12.38 22.61 2.79
C GLY A 339 -12.06 22.66 1.29
N ARG A 340 -10.87 22.20 0.87
CA ARG A 340 -10.51 22.09 -0.56
C ARG A 340 -11.26 20.95 -1.27
N PRO A 341 -11.49 21.05 -2.60
CA PRO A 341 -12.07 19.96 -3.36
C PRO A 341 -11.22 18.69 -3.23
N GLU A 342 -11.90 17.55 -3.10
CA GLU A 342 -11.25 16.25 -2.95
C GLU A 342 -10.36 15.95 -4.16
N ARG A 343 -9.05 15.83 -3.90
CA ARG A 343 -8.05 15.50 -4.94
C ARG A 343 -7.88 13.99 -5.10
N ARG A 344 -8.13 13.22 -4.03
CA ARG A 344 -8.07 11.76 -4.04
C ARG A 344 -9.29 11.21 -4.75
N ARG A 345 -9.11 10.78 -5.99
CA ARG A 345 -10.21 10.23 -6.80
C ARG A 345 -9.93 8.83 -7.30
N HIS A 346 -8.67 8.47 -7.52
CA HIS A 346 -8.33 7.21 -8.16
C HIS A 346 -8.21 6.08 -7.15
N LEU A 347 -8.95 5.00 -7.39
CA LEU A 347 -8.76 3.72 -6.70
C LEU A 347 -8.15 2.74 -7.69
N LEU A 348 -6.90 2.36 -7.41
CA LEU A 348 -6.14 1.45 -8.27
C LEU A 348 -6.47 -0.01 -7.92
N PHE A 349 -6.70 -0.84 -8.93
CA PHE A 349 -6.93 -2.27 -8.80
C PHE A 349 -5.79 -3.04 -9.47
N VAL A 350 -5.04 -3.85 -8.70
CA VAL A 350 -4.03 -4.75 -9.27
C VAL A 350 -4.69 -6.09 -9.55
N GLU A 351 -5.11 -6.27 -10.80
CA GLU A 351 -6.00 -7.34 -11.23
C GLU A 351 -7.29 -7.43 -10.37
N ALA A 352 -8.20 -8.29 -10.80
CA ALA A 352 -9.41 -8.61 -10.05
C ALA A 352 -9.76 -10.09 -10.23
N ASN A 353 -10.77 -10.56 -9.50
CA ASN A 353 -11.39 -11.83 -9.83
C ASN A 353 -12.06 -11.75 -11.21
N THR A 354 -11.93 -12.79 -12.02
CA THR A 354 -12.54 -12.85 -13.36
C THR A 354 -14.02 -13.24 -13.30
N SER A 355 -14.50 -13.66 -12.13
CA SER A 355 -15.89 -13.99 -11.84
C SER A 355 -16.34 -13.32 -10.54
N GLY A 356 -17.66 -13.32 -10.31
CA GLY A 356 -18.25 -12.80 -9.07
C GLY A 356 -17.95 -11.31 -8.84
N THR A 357 -17.24 -11.01 -7.75
CA THR A 357 -17.07 -9.65 -7.22
C THR A 357 -16.09 -8.77 -7.98
N GLY A 358 -15.29 -9.29 -8.91
CA GLY A 358 -14.19 -8.51 -9.52
C GLY A 358 -14.65 -7.29 -10.33
N VAL A 359 -15.51 -7.50 -11.33
CA VAL A 359 -16.09 -6.41 -12.14
C VAL A 359 -17.06 -5.55 -11.31
N GLN A 360 -17.72 -6.17 -10.33
CA GLN A 360 -18.59 -5.45 -9.39
C GLN A 360 -17.80 -4.47 -8.53
N ALA A 361 -16.58 -4.82 -8.08
CA ALA A 361 -15.72 -3.97 -7.28
C ALA A 361 -15.40 -2.65 -7.98
N LEU A 362 -15.14 -2.73 -9.30
CA LEU A 362 -14.88 -1.56 -10.15
C LEU A 362 -16.11 -0.65 -10.23
N ARG A 363 -17.32 -1.22 -10.34
CA ARG A 363 -18.58 -0.45 -10.33
C ARG A 363 -18.88 0.16 -8.97
N THR A 364 -18.65 -0.58 -7.89
CA THR A 364 -18.84 -0.10 -6.52
C THR A 364 -17.95 1.10 -6.23
N ALA A 365 -16.72 1.11 -6.72
CA ALA A 365 -15.85 2.30 -6.64
C ALA A 365 -16.50 3.54 -7.30
N ALA A 366 -17.08 3.38 -8.49
CA ALA A 366 -17.78 4.48 -9.17
C ALA A 366 -19.02 4.97 -8.41
N VAL A 367 -19.79 4.06 -7.80
CA VAL A 367 -20.93 4.41 -6.92
C VAL A 367 -20.49 5.23 -5.72
N LEU A 368 -19.30 4.95 -5.19
CA LEU A 368 -18.69 5.70 -4.08
C LEU A 368 -18.00 7.02 -4.54
N GLY A 369 -18.14 7.41 -5.80
CA GLY A 369 -17.55 8.64 -6.34
C GLY A 369 -16.06 8.55 -6.68
N LEU A 370 -15.50 7.35 -6.73
CA LEU A 370 -14.09 7.10 -7.08
C LEU A 370 -13.94 6.74 -8.56
N THR A 371 -12.84 7.16 -9.18
CA THR A 371 -12.39 6.70 -10.49
C THR A 371 -11.65 5.37 -10.32
N ALA A 372 -12.25 4.27 -10.76
CA ALA A 372 -11.59 2.97 -10.77
C ALA A 372 -10.54 2.89 -11.89
N VAL A 373 -9.32 2.46 -11.56
CA VAL A 373 -8.25 2.19 -12.53
C VAL A 373 -7.82 0.73 -12.40
N LEU A 374 -8.00 -0.08 -13.44
CA LEU A 374 -7.60 -1.47 -13.47
C LEU A 374 -6.22 -1.63 -14.11
N LEU A 375 -5.23 -2.02 -13.30
CA LEU A 375 -3.93 -2.48 -13.74
C LEU A 375 -4.03 -3.97 -14.07
N THR A 376 -3.90 -4.35 -15.33
CA THR A 376 -4.04 -5.76 -15.75
C THR A 376 -3.13 -6.13 -16.90
N SER A 377 -2.67 -7.38 -16.91
CA SER A 377 -1.91 -7.96 -18.02
C SER A 377 -2.78 -8.35 -19.22
N LYS A 378 -4.07 -8.62 -19.00
CA LYS A 378 -5.00 -9.18 -20.01
C LYS A 378 -6.44 -8.70 -19.77
N PRO A 379 -6.81 -7.50 -20.26
CA PRO A 379 -8.16 -6.96 -20.11
C PRO A 379 -9.27 -7.91 -20.60
N GLU A 380 -9.00 -8.68 -21.65
CA GLU A 380 -9.93 -9.63 -22.27
C GLU A 380 -10.37 -10.77 -21.34
N ARG A 381 -9.71 -10.96 -20.18
CA ARG A 381 -10.12 -11.93 -19.16
C ARG A 381 -11.40 -11.56 -18.41
N TYR A 382 -11.80 -10.29 -18.45
CA TYR A 382 -12.88 -9.76 -17.62
C TYR A 382 -14.11 -9.47 -18.46
N ALA A 383 -15.16 -10.27 -18.27
CA ALA A 383 -16.44 -10.05 -18.94
C ALA A 383 -17.17 -8.82 -18.36
N GLY A 384 -17.59 -7.89 -19.22
CA GLY A 384 -18.39 -6.73 -18.82
C GLY A 384 -17.60 -5.54 -18.28
N LEU A 385 -16.30 -5.45 -18.56
CA LEU A 385 -15.46 -4.27 -18.24
C LEU A 385 -15.98 -2.98 -18.88
N ASP A 386 -16.42 -3.02 -20.14
CA ASP A 386 -16.88 -1.83 -20.87
C ASP A 386 -18.02 -1.10 -20.15
N GLY A 387 -18.84 -1.84 -19.38
CA GLY A 387 -19.95 -1.30 -18.60
C GLY A 387 -19.56 -0.80 -17.20
N THR A 388 -18.27 -0.76 -16.84
CA THR A 388 -17.81 -0.28 -15.52
C THR A 388 -17.41 1.19 -15.52
N GLY A 389 -17.01 1.73 -16.68
CA GLY A 389 -16.40 3.05 -16.78
C GLY A 389 -15.00 3.14 -16.16
N CYS A 390 -14.36 2.01 -15.81
CA CYS A 390 -13.00 2.03 -15.27
C CYS A 390 -11.97 2.39 -16.35
N GLU A 391 -10.91 3.08 -15.94
CA GLU A 391 -9.71 3.24 -16.76
C GLU A 391 -8.91 1.92 -16.74
N ILE A 392 -8.32 1.53 -17.87
CA ILE A 392 -7.56 0.28 -17.99
C ILE A 392 -6.13 0.61 -18.37
N MET A 393 -5.17 0.11 -17.59
CA MET A 393 -3.74 0.23 -17.88
C MET A 393 -3.15 -1.17 -18.05
N VAL A 394 -2.71 -1.47 -19.27
CA VAL A 394 -2.15 -2.78 -19.61
C VAL A 394 -0.69 -2.85 -19.21
N CYS A 395 -0.34 -3.77 -18.31
CA CYS A 395 1.02 -3.92 -17.79
C CYS A 395 1.29 -5.35 -17.29
N ASP A 396 2.57 -5.71 -17.11
CA ASP A 396 2.92 -6.95 -16.41
C ASP A 396 2.68 -6.78 -14.91
N THR A 397 1.57 -7.34 -14.43
CA THR A 397 1.15 -7.26 -13.03
C THR A 397 1.98 -8.14 -12.09
N ASN A 398 2.88 -8.97 -12.64
CA ASN A 398 3.85 -9.75 -11.87
C ASN A 398 5.19 -9.02 -11.70
N ASP A 399 5.40 -7.89 -12.38
CA ASP A 399 6.58 -7.03 -12.26
C ASP A 399 6.30 -5.87 -11.29
N LEU A 400 6.57 -6.09 -10.00
CA LEU A 400 6.39 -5.06 -8.96
C LEU A 400 7.17 -3.76 -9.25
N PRO A 401 8.47 -3.80 -9.65
CA PRO A 401 9.18 -2.62 -10.14
C PRO A 401 8.48 -1.91 -11.32
N GLY A 402 7.98 -2.67 -12.29
CA GLY A 402 7.20 -2.14 -13.42
C GLY A 402 5.92 -1.44 -12.97
N LEU A 403 5.17 -2.04 -12.04
CA LEU A 403 3.98 -1.43 -11.44
C LEU A 403 4.30 -0.11 -10.72
N ARG A 404 5.40 -0.05 -9.95
CA ARG A 404 5.84 1.19 -9.29
C ARG A 404 6.15 2.28 -10.32
N THR A 405 6.89 1.95 -11.37
CA THR A 405 7.22 2.87 -12.46
C THR A 405 5.94 3.40 -13.12
N LEU A 406 5.03 2.51 -13.49
CA LEU A 406 3.76 2.87 -14.13
C LEU A 406 2.93 3.83 -13.27
N ILE A 407 2.77 3.52 -11.98
CA ILE A 407 2.01 4.37 -11.05
C ILE A 407 2.69 5.75 -10.89
N GLN A 408 4.01 5.77 -10.74
CA GLN A 408 4.80 7.00 -10.59
C GLN A 408 4.67 7.94 -11.80
N GLU A 409 4.58 7.38 -13.01
CA GLU A 409 4.47 8.14 -14.26
C GLU A 409 3.07 8.73 -14.49
N HIS A 410 2.03 8.05 -14.03
CA HIS A 410 0.64 8.40 -14.35
C HIS A 410 -0.10 9.17 -13.25
N PHE A 411 0.32 9.01 -11.99
CA PHE A 411 -0.40 9.57 -10.85
C PHE A 411 0.48 10.42 -9.95
N ARG A 412 -0.08 11.54 -9.48
CA ARG A 412 0.44 12.24 -8.30
C ARG A 412 -0.08 11.55 -7.05
N ARG A 413 0.72 11.57 -5.98
CA ARG A 413 0.35 10.92 -4.73
C ARG A 413 -1.00 11.43 -4.19
N GLU A 414 -1.26 12.75 -4.25
CA GLU A 414 -2.52 13.35 -3.80
C GLU A 414 -3.76 12.92 -4.62
N GLU A 415 -3.59 12.29 -5.78
CA GLU A 415 -4.68 11.86 -6.66
C GLU A 415 -5.17 10.43 -6.36
N ILE A 416 -4.34 9.64 -5.65
CA ILE A 416 -4.61 8.24 -5.32
C ILE A 416 -5.34 8.17 -3.98
N ALA A 417 -6.60 7.72 -4.03
CA ALA A 417 -7.43 7.44 -2.87
C ALA A 417 -7.03 6.12 -2.20
N GLY A 418 -6.73 5.10 -2.99
CA GLY A 418 -6.41 3.76 -2.50
C GLY A 418 -5.81 2.85 -3.56
N ILE A 419 -5.36 1.68 -3.13
CA ILE A 419 -4.99 0.56 -4.00
C ILE A 419 -5.51 -0.74 -3.40
N THR A 420 -6.10 -1.61 -4.22
CA THR A 420 -6.73 -2.85 -3.74
C THR A 420 -6.68 -3.95 -4.81
N THR A 421 -7.15 -5.14 -4.43
CA THR A 421 -7.45 -6.24 -5.37
C THR A 421 -8.56 -7.10 -4.80
N THR A 422 -9.34 -7.74 -5.66
CA THR A 422 -10.23 -8.84 -5.26
C THR A 422 -9.59 -10.20 -5.47
N SER A 423 -8.44 -10.25 -6.17
CA SER A 423 -7.71 -11.48 -6.43
C SER A 423 -6.77 -11.78 -5.28
N ASP A 424 -7.06 -12.88 -4.56
CA ASP A 424 -6.18 -14.02 -4.75
C ASP A 424 -4.68 -13.70 -4.71
N PHE A 425 -4.10 -13.99 -5.87
CA PHE A 425 -2.72 -13.85 -6.31
C PHE A 425 -2.03 -12.52 -6.03
N TYR A 426 -2.76 -11.41 -5.91
CA TYR A 426 -2.16 -10.07 -5.89
C TYR A 426 -2.25 -9.37 -4.52
N VAL A 427 -2.81 -10.01 -3.49
CA VAL A 427 -2.90 -9.39 -2.15
C VAL A 427 -1.52 -8.95 -1.60
N PRO A 428 -0.43 -9.75 -1.69
CA PRO A 428 0.90 -9.29 -1.29
C PRO A 428 1.44 -8.13 -2.12
N THR A 429 1.24 -8.16 -3.45
CA THR A 429 1.64 -7.08 -4.35
C THR A 429 0.95 -5.76 -3.99
N VAL A 430 -0.36 -5.81 -3.73
CA VAL A 430 -1.14 -4.65 -3.28
C VAL A 430 -0.67 -4.16 -1.92
N ALA A 431 -0.39 -5.04 -0.97
CA ALA A 431 0.15 -4.67 0.33
C ALA A 431 1.49 -3.93 0.21
N ALA A 432 2.40 -4.41 -0.64
CA ALA A 432 3.68 -3.76 -0.92
C ALA A 432 3.51 -2.36 -1.55
N LEU A 433 2.60 -2.23 -2.51
CA LEU A 433 2.31 -0.95 -3.17
C LEU A 433 1.59 0.04 -2.25
N ALA A 434 0.66 -0.45 -1.40
CA ALA A 434 -0.02 0.36 -0.40
C ALA A 434 0.98 0.95 0.61
N ASP A 435 1.92 0.15 1.12
CA ASP A 435 2.95 0.67 2.04
C ASP A 435 3.88 1.68 1.34
N TRP A 436 4.34 1.37 0.13
CA TRP A 436 5.18 2.26 -0.67
C TRP A 436 4.51 3.62 -0.94
N LEU A 437 3.22 3.63 -1.27
CA LEU A 437 2.44 4.84 -1.43
C LEU A 437 2.06 5.47 -0.09
N GLY A 438 2.17 4.77 1.05
CA GLY A 438 1.65 5.22 2.33
C GLY A 438 0.13 5.37 2.31
N LEU A 439 -0.56 4.34 1.82
CA LEU A 439 -2.01 4.16 1.81
C LEU A 439 -2.41 3.12 2.88
N PRO A 440 -3.70 3.03 3.26
CA PRO A 440 -4.18 1.94 4.11
C PRO A 440 -3.91 0.57 3.49
N GLY A 441 -3.54 -0.40 4.31
CA GLY A 441 -3.29 -1.77 3.85
C GLY A 441 -2.69 -2.64 4.94
N ASN A 442 -2.69 -3.95 4.71
CA ASN A 442 -1.99 -4.91 5.55
C ASN A 442 -0.49 -4.93 5.22
N PRO A 443 0.38 -5.35 6.15
CA PRO A 443 1.80 -5.59 5.85
C PRO A 443 2.00 -6.65 4.75
N GLU A 444 2.97 -6.43 3.87
CA GLU A 444 3.33 -7.37 2.78
C GLU A 444 3.70 -8.75 3.33
N ASP A 445 4.50 -8.80 4.39
CA ASP A 445 4.92 -10.04 5.05
C ASP A 445 3.74 -10.79 5.68
N ALA A 446 2.77 -10.08 6.27
CA ALA A 446 1.56 -10.68 6.84
C ALA A 446 0.68 -11.33 5.76
N THR A 447 0.46 -10.63 4.65
CA THR A 447 -0.33 -11.17 3.53
C THR A 447 0.40 -12.31 2.81
N ALA A 448 1.72 -12.23 2.66
CA ALA A 448 2.55 -13.32 2.13
C ALA A 448 2.52 -14.57 3.03
N ARG A 449 2.56 -14.39 4.36
CA ARG A 449 2.39 -15.49 5.33
C ARG A 449 1.05 -16.20 5.19
N CYS A 450 -0.05 -15.45 5.02
CA CYS A 450 -1.36 -16.06 4.81
C CYS A 450 -1.43 -16.88 3.51
N ARG A 451 -0.77 -16.40 2.46
CA ARG A 451 -0.71 -17.09 1.15
C ARG A 451 0.12 -18.35 1.16
N ASN A 452 1.19 -18.38 1.95
CA ASN A 452 2.02 -19.56 2.10
C ASN A 452 1.56 -20.37 3.31
N LYS A 453 0.80 -21.44 3.04
CA LYS A 453 0.26 -22.35 4.05
C LYS A 453 1.34 -22.89 5.00
N ALA A 454 2.57 -23.12 4.54
CA ALA A 454 3.66 -23.58 5.41
C ALA A 454 4.08 -22.50 6.43
N GLU A 455 4.19 -21.24 6.00
CA GLU A 455 4.49 -20.11 6.89
C GLU A 455 3.32 -19.77 7.81
N LEU A 456 2.09 -19.88 7.31
CA LEU A 456 0.88 -19.81 8.13
C LEU A 456 0.94 -20.85 9.26
N ARG A 457 1.20 -22.12 8.95
CA ARG A 457 1.27 -23.19 9.96
C ARG A 457 2.32 -22.93 11.03
N LYS A 458 3.50 -22.45 10.65
CA LYS A 458 4.57 -22.06 11.59
C LYS A 458 4.11 -20.92 12.51
N SER A 459 3.44 -19.91 11.95
CA SER A 459 2.96 -18.75 12.71
C SER A 459 1.88 -19.14 13.73
N LEU A 460 0.93 -19.99 13.33
CA LEU A 460 -0.11 -20.50 14.21
C LEU A 460 0.46 -21.41 15.31
N ALA A 461 1.46 -22.24 14.98
CA ALA A 461 2.14 -23.09 15.96
C ALA A 461 2.84 -22.26 17.04
N ALA A 462 3.57 -21.22 16.64
CA ALA A 462 4.24 -20.30 17.56
C ALA A 462 3.26 -19.57 18.49
N ALA A 463 2.02 -19.32 18.03
CA ALA A 463 0.97 -18.68 18.80
C ALA A 463 0.06 -19.66 19.57
N GLY A 464 0.26 -20.97 19.45
CA GLY A 464 -0.58 -21.99 20.07
C GLY A 464 -2.03 -21.99 19.57
N VAL A 465 -2.26 -21.54 18.32
CA VAL A 465 -3.59 -21.55 17.69
C VAL A 465 -3.87 -22.94 17.12
N GLY A 466 -5.09 -23.45 17.34
CA GLY A 466 -5.51 -24.77 16.85
C GLY A 466 -5.40 -24.87 15.33
N GLN A 467 -4.82 -25.96 14.85
CA GLN A 467 -4.56 -26.25 13.43
C GLN A 467 -4.27 -27.75 13.24
N PRO A 468 -4.28 -28.29 12.01
CA PRO A 468 -3.84 -29.65 11.73
C PRO A 468 -2.37 -29.86 12.12
N GLY A 469 -2.01 -31.06 12.57
CA GLY A 469 -0.62 -31.50 12.54
C GLY A 469 -0.07 -31.44 11.10
N PHE A 470 1.18 -31.00 10.92
CA PHE A 470 1.73 -30.77 9.59
C PHE A 470 3.23 -31.07 9.47
N ALA A 471 3.66 -31.34 8.25
CA ALA A 471 5.06 -31.39 7.84
C ALA A 471 5.22 -30.69 6.48
N VAL A 472 6.38 -30.04 6.29
CA VAL A 472 6.72 -29.29 5.08
C VAL A 472 7.72 -30.10 4.26
N VAL A 473 7.44 -30.25 2.97
CA VAL A 473 8.21 -31.04 2.01
C VAL A 473 8.65 -30.13 0.87
N THR A 474 9.95 -30.06 0.61
CA THR A 474 10.54 -29.32 -0.53
C THR A 474 11.26 -30.25 -1.51
N ASP A 475 11.42 -31.51 -1.14
CA ASP A 475 12.00 -32.58 -1.94
C ASP A 475 11.11 -33.82 -1.80
N GLU A 476 10.75 -34.44 -2.93
CA GLU A 476 9.90 -35.64 -2.99
C GLU A 476 10.39 -36.73 -2.03
N ALA A 477 11.71 -36.91 -1.88
CA ALA A 477 12.31 -37.92 -1.00
C ALA A 477 11.94 -37.74 0.49
N GLN A 478 11.53 -36.55 0.90
CA GLN A 478 11.13 -36.24 2.28
C GLN A 478 9.68 -36.70 2.57
N THR A 479 8.87 -36.94 1.55
CA THR A 479 7.42 -37.13 1.69
C THR A 479 7.08 -38.34 2.56
N ALA A 480 7.77 -39.47 2.38
CA ALA A 480 7.52 -40.67 3.19
C ALA A 480 7.79 -40.42 4.69
N GLY A 481 8.86 -39.68 5.01
CA GLY A 481 9.17 -39.28 6.38
C GLY A 481 8.13 -38.30 6.96
N ALA A 482 7.65 -37.36 6.14
CA ALA A 482 6.59 -36.44 6.52
C ALA A 482 5.27 -37.16 6.82
N VAL A 483 4.87 -38.14 6.00
CA VAL A 483 3.68 -38.98 6.24
C VAL A 483 3.85 -39.81 7.50
N ALA A 484 5.04 -40.36 7.76
CA ALA A 484 5.30 -41.11 9.00
C ALA A 484 5.20 -40.24 10.26
N ALA A 485 5.55 -38.96 10.17
CA ALA A 485 5.45 -38.01 11.28
C ALA A 485 4.00 -37.53 11.53
N VAL A 486 3.22 -37.35 10.47
CA VAL A 486 1.85 -36.81 10.53
C VAL A 486 0.79 -37.91 10.76
N GLY A 487 0.98 -39.08 10.14
CA GLY A 487 0.02 -40.20 10.16
C GLY A 487 -0.92 -40.24 8.96
N LEU A 488 -1.52 -41.41 8.71
CA LEU A 488 -2.53 -41.63 7.65
C LEU A 488 -3.95 -41.79 8.25
N PRO A 489 -5.01 -41.39 7.52
CA PRO A 489 -4.95 -40.68 6.24
C PRO A 489 -4.44 -39.24 6.41
N CYS A 490 -3.80 -38.70 5.38
CA CYS A 490 -3.24 -37.34 5.38
C CYS A 490 -3.70 -36.54 4.16
N VAL A 491 -3.70 -35.22 4.28
CA VAL A 491 -3.96 -34.31 3.16
C VAL A 491 -2.63 -33.82 2.61
N VAL A 492 -2.41 -34.02 1.30
CA VAL A 492 -1.22 -33.52 0.59
C VAL A 492 -1.66 -32.40 -0.35
N LYS A 493 -1.00 -31.24 -0.26
CA LYS A 493 -1.38 -30.02 -1.01
C LYS A 493 -0.23 -29.04 -1.27
N PRO A 494 -0.30 -28.17 -2.30
CA PRO A 494 0.64 -27.07 -2.48
C PRO A 494 0.59 -26.06 -1.34
N ALA A 495 1.72 -25.41 -1.07
CA ALA A 495 1.81 -24.37 -0.04
C ALA A 495 1.16 -23.05 -0.45
N ASP A 496 1.09 -22.71 -1.74
CA ASP A 496 0.86 -21.35 -2.21
C ASP A 496 -0.21 -21.20 -3.32
N ASP A 497 -0.98 -22.27 -3.60
CA ASP A 497 -2.09 -22.21 -4.55
C ASP A 497 -3.46 -22.02 -3.85
N SER A 498 -4.51 -21.81 -4.65
CA SER A 498 -5.87 -21.44 -4.25
C SER A 498 -6.94 -22.34 -4.90
N GLY A 499 -8.20 -22.26 -4.43
CA GLY A 499 -9.34 -22.90 -5.09
C GLY A 499 -9.39 -24.43 -5.00
N SER A 500 -8.78 -25.00 -3.96
CA SER A 500 -8.60 -26.46 -3.76
C SER A 500 -7.84 -27.17 -4.89
N ASN A 501 -7.02 -26.44 -5.64
CA ASN A 501 -6.13 -27.03 -6.64
C ASN A 501 -5.11 -27.95 -5.96
N ASP A 502 -4.99 -29.17 -6.52
CA ASP A 502 -4.03 -30.19 -6.05
C ASP A 502 -4.10 -30.45 -4.54
N VAL A 503 -5.31 -30.47 -3.98
CA VAL A 503 -5.58 -30.95 -2.62
C VAL A 503 -6.09 -32.38 -2.70
N LEU A 504 -5.40 -33.32 -2.05
CA LEU A 504 -5.76 -34.75 -2.10
C LEU A 504 -5.68 -35.40 -0.72
N LEU A 505 -6.73 -36.11 -0.34
CA LEU A 505 -6.66 -37.10 0.74
C LEU A 505 -5.89 -38.33 0.27
N CYS A 506 -4.76 -38.62 0.92
CA CYS A 506 -3.94 -39.78 0.69
C CYS A 506 -4.15 -40.79 1.82
N THR A 507 -4.47 -42.02 1.46
CA THR A 507 -4.70 -43.14 2.40
C THR A 507 -3.50 -44.07 2.48
N THR A 508 -2.56 -43.95 1.55
CA THR A 508 -1.30 -44.69 1.49
C THR A 508 -0.10 -43.74 1.35
N VAL A 509 1.10 -44.23 1.71
CA VAL A 509 2.34 -43.46 1.56
C VAL A 509 2.65 -43.25 0.06
N GLU A 510 2.37 -44.25 -0.77
CA GLU A 510 2.61 -44.23 -2.21
C GLU A 510 1.77 -43.15 -2.90
N GLU A 511 0.49 -43.01 -2.52
CA GLU A 511 -0.38 -41.93 -2.99
C GLU A 511 0.17 -40.55 -2.64
N ALA A 512 0.61 -40.38 -1.39
CA ALA A 512 1.16 -39.12 -0.89
C ALA A 512 2.46 -38.74 -1.63
N VAL A 513 3.39 -39.68 -1.79
CA VAL A 513 4.65 -39.47 -2.54
C VAL A 513 4.36 -39.10 -3.99
N ALA A 514 3.50 -39.88 -4.66
CA ALA A 514 3.16 -39.63 -6.06
C ALA A 514 2.46 -38.27 -6.26
N HIS A 515 1.63 -37.84 -5.30
CA HIS A 515 1.00 -36.53 -5.39
C HIS A 515 1.96 -35.38 -5.10
N ALA A 516 2.80 -35.51 -4.07
CA ALA A 516 3.81 -34.52 -3.74
C ALA A 516 4.77 -34.28 -4.92
N ALA A 517 5.20 -35.35 -5.60
CA ALA A 517 6.01 -35.28 -6.81
C ALA A 517 5.36 -34.41 -7.91
N ARG A 518 4.05 -34.59 -8.15
CA ARG A 518 3.30 -33.77 -9.12
C ARG A 518 3.27 -32.31 -8.73
N VAL A 519 3.02 -32.00 -7.46
CA VAL A 519 2.97 -30.62 -6.97
C VAL A 519 4.33 -29.94 -7.07
N LEU A 520 5.41 -30.62 -6.67
CA LEU A 520 6.79 -30.11 -6.75
C LEU A 520 7.29 -29.88 -8.18
N ALA A 521 6.70 -30.56 -9.15
CA ALA A 521 6.98 -30.41 -10.57
C ALA A 521 6.28 -29.18 -11.20
N VAL A 522 5.31 -28.56 -10.53
CA VAL A 522 4.67 -27.33 -11.01
C VAL A 522 5.57 -26.14 -10.68
N HIS A 523 6.12 -25.48 -11.71
CA HIS A 523 7.02 -24.33 -11.54
C HIS A 523 6.33 -22.96 -11.57
N THR A 524 5.19 -22.87 -12.26
CA THR A 524 4.44 -21.62 -12.43
C THR A 524 2.95 -21.88 -12.27
N ASN A 525 2.26 -21.00 -11.56
CA ASN A 525 0.80 -21.11 -11.37
C ASN A 525 0.02 -20.55 -12.58
N VAL A 526 -1.31 -20.58 -12.48
CA VAL A 526 -2.23 -20.12 -13.54
C VAL A 526 -2.12 -18.63 -13.89
N ARG A 527 -1.45 -17.83 -13.04
CA ARG A 527 -1.15 -16.41 -13.28
C ARG A 527 0.28 -16.17 -13.79
N GLY A 528 1.05 -17.23 -14.02
CA GLY A 528 2.44 -17.14 -14.48
C GLY A 528 3.42 -16.75 -13.38
N LEU A 529 2.99 -16.72 -12.11
CA LEU A 529 3.88 -16.49 -10.98
C LEU A 529 4.64 -17.78 -10.64
N PRO A 530 5.92 -17.69 -10.23
CA PRO A 530 6.65 -18.84 -9.70
C PRO A 530 5.92 -19.45 -8.50
N THR A 531 5.87 -20.77 -8.42
CA THR A 531 5.36 -21.46 -7.23
C THR A 531 6.44 -21.54 -6.15
N ALA A 532 6.02 -21.72 -4.90
CA ALA A 532 6.90 -21.97 -3.76
C ALA A 532 7.61 -23.33 -3.84
N ARG A 533 7.18 -24.21 -4.77
CA ARG A 533 7.66 -25.60 -4.91
C ARG A 533 7.77 -26.31 -3.56
N THR A 534 6.71 -26.15 -2.77
CA THR A 534 6.61 -26.63 -1.40
C THR A 534 5.27 -27.34 -1.24
N VAL A 535 5.31 -28.51 -0.63
CA VAL A 535 4.15 -29.35 -0.33
C VAL A 535 3.93 -29.38 1.18
N LEU A 536 2.67 -29.29 1.60
CA LEU A 536 2.27 -29.63 2.96
C LEU A 536 1.67 -31.04 2.99
N VAL A 537 2.11 -31.82 3.96
CA VAL A 537 1.46 -33.05 4.41
C VAL A 537 0.78 -32.74 5.74
N GLU A 538 -0.53 -32.89 5.82
CA GLU A 538 -1.33 -32.49 6.99
C GLU A 538 -2.19 -33.63 7.53
N GLU A 539 -2.44 -33.58 8.84
CA GLU A 539 -3.43 -34.40 9.54
C GLU A 539 -4.79 -34.23 8.86
N TYR A 540 -5.43 -35.33 8.49
CA TYR A 540 -6.81 -35.27 8.03
C TYR A 540 -7.75 -35.06 9.23
N LEU A 541 -8.38 -33.88 9.27
CA LEU A 541 -9.39 -33.55 10.25
C LEU A 541 -10.78 -33.91 9.71
N ASP A 542 -11.32 -35.04 10.17
CA ASP A 542 -12.71 -35.44 9.91
C ASP A 542 -13.66 -34.69 10.86
N ALA A 543 -14.02 -33.47 10.48
CA ALA A 543 -14.82 -32.57 11.28
C ALA A 543 -15.64 -31.61 10.40
N PRO A 544 -16.79 -31.12 10.90
CA PRO A 544 -17.59 -30.09 10.23
C PRO A 544 -16.75 -28.84 9.93
N GLU A 545 -16.98 -28.27 8.76
CA GLU A 545 -16.24 -27.12 8.27
C GLU A 545 -17.10 -25.86 8.26
N TYR A 546 -16.47 -24.77 8.68
CA TYR A 546 -17.04 -23.44 8.72
C TYR A 546 -16.06 -22.46 8.11
N SER A 547 -16.57 -21.31 7.72
CA SER A 547 -15.73 -20.13 7.54
C SER A 547 -16.19 -19.02 8.46
N VAL A 548 -15.24 -18.25 8.96
CA VAL A 548 -15.49 -17.08 9.80
C VAL A 548 -15.06 -15.86 8.99
N GLU A 549 -16.02 -15.00 8.70
CA GLU A 549 -15.77 -13.77 7.96
C GLU A 549 -15.52 -12.65 8.96
N MET A 550 -14.31 -12.08 8.93
CA MET A 550 -13.92 -10.98 9.81
C MET A 550 -13.66 -9.72 8.98
N PHE A 551 -13.81 -8.57 9.62
CA PHE A 551 -13.42 -7.29 9.06
C PHE A 551 -12.55 -6.51 10.05
N GLY A 552 -11.36 -6.12 9.62
CA GLY A 552 -10.37 -5.43 10.45
C GLY A 552 -10.40 -3.91 10.28
N GLU A 553 -10.34 -3.18 11.39
CA GLU A 553 -10.13 -1.73 11.44
C GLU A 553 -9.09 -1.43 12.54
N ASP A 554 -7.99 -0.78 12.16
CA ASP A 554 -6.89 -0.39 13.08
C ASP A 554 -6.35 -1.52 13.99
N GLY A 555 -6.33 -2.75 13.49
CA GLY A 555 -5.81 -3.92 14.21
C GLY A 555 -6.85 -4.67 15.03
N GLU A 556 -8.05 -4.11 15.19
CA GLU A 556 -9.19 -4.79 15.80
C GLU A 556 -10.01 -5.52 14.73
N SER A 557 -10.40 -6.76 15.00
CA SER A 557 -11.14 -7.59 14.05
C SER A 557 -12.55 -7.90 14.54
N THR A 558 -13.53 -7.43 13.79
CA THR A 558 -14.96 -7.63 14.03
C THR A 558 -15.45 -8.85 13.26
N CYS A 559 -16.17 -9.75 13.93
CA CYS A 559 -16.82 -10.88 13.26
C CYS A 559 -18.06 -10.40 12.52
N VAL A 560 -18.08 -10.60 11.20
CA VAL A 560 -19.26 -10.33 10.37
C VAL A 560 -20.25 -11.49 10.48
N GLY A 561 -19.73 -12.72 10.50
CA GLY A 561 -20.52 -13.92 10.78
C GLY A 561 -19.79 -15.21 10.46
N VAL A 562 -20.45 -16.32 10.74
CA VAL A 562 -19.94 -17.67 10.50
C VAL A 562 -20.81 -18.34 9.45
N THR A 563 -20.19 -18.93 8.44
CA THR A 563 -20.83 -19.66 7.35
C THR A 563 -20.60 -21.15 7.51
N ALA A 564 -21.65 -21.97 7.40
CA ALA A 564 -21.51 -23.42 7.35
C ALA A 564 -21.09 -23.87 5.95
N LYS A 565 -20.06 -24.71 5.86
CA LYS A 565 -19.47 -25.17 4.59
C LYS A 565 -19.72 -26.66 4.42
N HIS A 566 -20.38 -27.02 3.33
CA HIS A 566 -20.55 -28.42 2.93
C HIS A 566 -19.61 -28.72 1.77
N LEU A 567 -18.87 -29.82 1.90
CA LEU A 567 -17.91 -30.29 0.93
C LEU A 567 -18.45 -31.52 0.20
N THR A 568 -17.95 -31.77 -1.01
CA THR A 568 -18.02 -33.08 -1.63
C THR A 568 -17.19 -34.07 -0.81
N GLY A 569 -17.52 -35.35 -0.94
CA GLY A 569 -16.81 -36.40 -0.26
C GLY A 569 -15.33 -36.48 -0.65
N THR A 570 -14.65 -37.44 -0.05
CA THR A 570 -13.25 -37.74 -0.35
C THR A 570 -13.08 -38.20 -1.81
N PRO A 571 -11.95 -37.88 -2.47
CA PRO A 571 -10.72 -37.34 -1.88
C PRO A 571 -10.45 -35.83 -2.11
N HIS A 572 -11.40 -35.08 -2.70
CA HIS A 572 -11.13 -33.72 -3.25
C HIS A 572 -11.75 -32.53 -2.51
N PHE A 573 -12.68 -32.74 -1.56
CA PHE A 573 -13.17 -31.69 -0.65
C PHE A 573 -13.68 -30.42 -1.37
N VAL A 574 -14.39 -30.56 -2.49
CA VAL A 574 -14.89 -29.39 -3.24
C VAL A 574 -16.17 -28.88 -2.60
N GLU A 575 -16.28 -27.58 -2.36
CA GLU A 575 -17.51 -27.05 -1.77
C GLU A 575 -18.75 -27.30 -2.65
N SER A 576 -19.81 -27.81 -2.03
CA SER A 576 -21.10 -28.11 -2.67
C SER A 576 -22.22 -27.19 -2.20
N ARG A 577 -22.18 -26.72 -0.95
CA ARG A 577 -23.20 -25.82 -0.37
C ARG A 577 -22.63 -24.92 0.71
N HIS A 578 -23.17 -23.70 0.82
CA HIS A 578 -22.95 -22.83 1.97
C HIS A 578 -24.29 -22.35 2.55
N LEU A 579 -24.33 -22.19 3.89
CA LEU A 579 -25.47 -21.61 4.60
C LEU A 579 -24.96 -20.53 5.56
N PHE A 580 -25.58 -19.35 5.51
CA PHE A 580 -25.24 -18.20 6.33
C PHE A 580 -26.49 -17.59 6.99
N PRO A 581 -26.43 -17.20 8.27
CA PRO A 581 -25.42 -17.61 9.24
C PRO A 581 -25.49 -19.12 9.52
N ALA A 582 -24.40 -19.71 9.99
CA ALA A 582 -24.39 -21.09 10.47
C ALA A 582 -25.27 -21.25 11.73
N GLU A 583 -26.10 -22.29 11.76
CA GLU A 583 -26.86 -22.70 12.95
C GLU A 583 -25.92 -23.32 13.98
N LEU A 584 -25.51 -22.53 14.96
CA LEU A 584 -24.55 -22.88 16.00
C LEU A 584 -24.97 -22.26 17.34
N PRO A 585 -24.72 -22.93 18.48
CA PRO A 585 -24.79 -22.30 19.79
C PRO A 585 -23.87 -21.08 19.87
N ASP A 586 -24.28 -20.03 20.57
CA ASP A 586 -23.51 -18.79 20.70
C ASP A 586 -22.11 -19.01 21.28
N SER A 587 -21.97 -19.96 22.22
CA SER A 587 -20.67 -20.32 22.79
C SER A 587 -19.70 -20.88 21.76
N VAL A 588 -20.18 -21.69 20.81
CA VAL A 588 -19.37 -22.27 19.73
C VAL A 588 -19.02 -21.19 18.70
N ARG A 589 -19.97 -20.31 18.39
CA ARG A 589 -19.74 -19.15 17.51
C ARG A 589 -18.65 -18.23 18.07
N GLU A 590 -18.69 -17.96 19.37
CA GLU A 590 -17.69 -17.14 20.05
C GLU A 590 -16.32 -17.84 20.07
N GLU A 591 -16.27 -19.15 20.32
CA GLU A 591 -15.02 -19.92 20.30
C GLU A 591 -14.34 -19.93 18.92
N LEU A 592 -15.13 -20.10 17.84
CA LEU A 592 -14.67 -19.95 16.46
C LEU A 592 -14.12 -18.55 16.21
N THR A 593 -14.89 -17.53 16.58
CA THR A 593 -14.54 -16.12 16.39
C THR A 593 -13.24 -15.75 17.10
N GLU A 594 -13.09 -16.13 18.37
CA GLU A 594 -11.90 -15.82 19.16
C GLU A 594 -10.67 -16.60 18.67
N THR A 595 -10.85 -17.84 18.20
CA THR A 595 -9.74 -18.59 17.59
C THR A 595 -9.25 -17.92 16.31
N VAL A 596 -10.16 -17.44 15.47
CA VAL A 596 -9.80 -16.68 14.25
C VAL A 596 -9.17 -15.34 14.61
N ARG A 597 -9.69 -14.61 15.60
CA ARG A 597 -9.10 -13.35 16.08
C ARG A 597 -7.65 -13.53 16.53
N ARG A 598 -7.37 -14.58 17.33
CA ARG A 598 -5.99 -14.93 17.73
C ARG A 598 -5.12 -15.30 16.53
N ALA A 599 -5.67 -16.03 15.56
CA ALA A 599 -4.97 -16.40 14.34
C ALA A 599 -4.56 -15.16 13.51
N LEU A 600 -5.49 -14.24 13.26
CA LEU A 600 -5.26 -12.98 12.54
C LEU A 600 -4.18 -12.12 13.22
N LYS A 601 -4.25 -12.01 14.55
CA LYS A 601 -3.23 -11.33 15.34
C LYS A 601 -1.85 -11.99 15.22
N ALA A 602 -1.79 -13.33 15.23
CA ALA A 602 -0.54 -14.08 15.11
C ALA A 602 0.13 -13.89 13.74
N VAL A 603 -0.65 -13.81 12.66
CA VAL A 603 -0.10 -13.58 11.30
C VAL A 603 0.15 -12.10 10.99
N GLY A 604 -0.45 -11.19 11.76
CA GLY A 604 -0.26 -9.75 11.66
C GLY A 604 -1.20 -9.05 10.67
N ILE A 605 -2.36 -9.64 10.36
CA ILE A 605 -3.41 -8.98 9.59
C ILE A 605 -4.14 -7.98 10.49
N ARG A 606 -4.38 -6.77 9.96
CA ARG A 606 -4.83 -5.60 10.73
C ARG A 606 -6.08 -4.93 10.16
N SER A 607 -6.28 -5.00 8.85
CA SER A 607 -7.33 -4.22 8.20
C SER A 607 -8.01 -4.95 7.05
N GLY A 608 -9.24 -4.53 6.75
CA GLY A 608 -10.03 -5.05 5.64
C GLY A 608 -10.64 -6.42 5.91
N PRO A 609 -11.31 -7.01 4.91
CA PRO A 609 -11.98 -8.29 5.06
C PRO A 609 -11.00 -9.45 5.11
N THR A 610 -11.35 -10.48 5.88
CA THR A 610 -10.67 -11.77 5.86
C THR A 610 -11.69 -12.90 5.81
N HIS A 611 -11.33 -13.95 5.08
CA HIS A 611 -12.05 -15.21 5.03
C HIS A 611 -11.18 -16.30 5.64
N THR A 612 -11.65 -16.88 6.74
CA THR A 612 -10.88 -17.91 7.46
C THR A 612 -11.65 -19.22 7.50
N GLU A 613 -11.08 -20.28 6.93
CA GLU A 613 -11.64 -21.62 6.96
C GLU A 613 -11.22 -22.35 8.24
N VAL A 614 -12.19 -22.99 8.90
CA VAL A 614 -12.02 -23.59 10.22
C VAL A 614 -12.75 -24.92 10.29
N LYS A 615 -12.10 -25.96 10.80
CA LYS A 615 -12.75 -27.21 11.18
C LYS A 615 -13.03 -27.25 12.68
N LEU A 616 -14.25 -27.58 13.06
CA LEU A 616 -14.65 -27.70 14.47
C LEU A 616 -14.41 -29.13 14.97
N THR A 617 -13.26 -29.37 15.57
CA THR A 617 -12.87 -30.72 16.04
C THR A 617 -13.27 -30.94 17.50
N GLY A 618 -13.17 -32.19 17.98
CA GLY A 618 -13.30 -32.48 19.41
C GLY A 618 -12.21 -31.85 20.31
N ARG A 619 -11.13 -31.32 19.72
CA ARG A 619 -10.07 -30.56 20.41
C ARG A 619 -10.30 -29.04 20.36
N GLY A 620 -11.42 -28.59 19.80
CA GLY A 620 -11.73 -27.20 19.51
C GLY A 620 -11.52 -26.81 18.04
N PRO A 621 -11.71 -25.53 17.70
CA PRO A 621 -11.50 -25.00 16.35
C PRO A 621 -10.06 -25.16 15.84
N ALA A 622 -9.92 -25.64 14.60
CA ALA A 622 -8.65 -25.77 13.90
C ALA A 622 -8.66 -24.94 12.62
N ILE A 623 -7.74 -23.98 12.51
CA ILE A 623 -7.58 -23.10 11.35
C ILE A 623 -7.03 -23.91 10.17
N ILE A 624 -7.76 -23.91 9.06
CA ILE A 624 -7.38 -24.58 7.82
C ILE A 624 -6.66 -23.58 6.91
N GLU A 625 -7.23 -22.40 6.69
CA GLU A 625 -6.67 -21.37 5.82
C GLU A 625 -7.13 -19.98 6.26
N ILE A 626 -6.28 -18.95 6.06
CA ILE A 626 -6.63 -17.55 6.22
C ILE A 626 -6.41 -16.85 4.88
N ASN A 627 -7.45 -16.23 4.35
CA ASN A 627 -7.41 -15.44 3.11
C ASN A 627 -7.69 -13.96 3.45
N PRO A 628 -6.72 -13.04 3.36
CA PRO A 628 -6.89 -11.62 3.67
C PRO A 628 -7.60 -10.85 2.54
N ARG A 629 -8.79 -11.34 2.18
CA ARG A 629 -9.70 -10.80 1.17
C ARG A 629 -11.11 -11.31 1.44
N LEU A 630 -12.08 -10.84 0.66
CA LEU A 630 -13.43 -11.40 0.66
C LEU A 630 -13.45 -12.87 0.24
N ALA A 631 -14.36 -13.61 0.87
CA ALA A 631 -14.64 -14.99 0.60
C ALA A 631 -15.10 -15.24 -0.84
N GLY A 632 -14.77 -16.42 -1.37
CA GLY A 632 -15.31 -16.93 -2.63
C GLY A 632 -16.72 -17.50 -2.46
N GLY A 633 -17.23 -18.18 -3.50
CA GLY A 633 -18.48 -18.95 -3.39
C GLY A 633 -19.72 -18.12 -3.05
N MET A 634 -19.75 -16.85 -3.47
CA MET A 634 -20.84 -15.89 -3.21
C MET A 634 -21.13 -15.63 -1.72
N ILE A 635 -20.23 -16.01 -0.79
CA ILE A 635 -20.44 -15.75 0.64
C ILE A 635 -20.68 -14.26 0.94
N PRO A 636 -19.97 -13.28 0.33
CA PRO A 636 -20.29 -11.86 0.53
C PRO A 636 -21.72 -11.49 0.12
N GLU A 637 -22.26 -12.13 -0.93
CA GLU A 637 -23.65 -11.94 -1.37
C GLU A 637 -24.64 -12.59 -0.39
N LEU A 638 -24.32 -13.77 0.16
CA LEU A 638 -25.15 -14.40 1.20
C LEU A 638 -25.26 -13.49 2.43
N ILE A 639 -24.14 -12.89 2.84
CA ILE A 639 -24.11 -11.93 3.94
C ILE A 639 -24.97 -10.71 3.61
N ARG A 640 -24.85 -10.16 2.40
CA ARG A 640 -25.66 -9.03 1.95
C ARG A 640 -27.16 -9.34 1.96
N LEU A 641 -27.57 -10.51 1.47
CA LEU A 641 -28.98 -10.93 1.46
C LEU A 641 -29.51 -11.15 2.89
N ALA A 642 -28.72 -11.79 3.75
CA ALA A 642 -29.11 -12.13 5.11
C ALA A 642 -29.12 -10.93 6.07
N THR A 643 -28.21 -9.97 5.91
CA THR A 643 -27.99 -8.89 6.91
C THR A 643 -27.99 -7.48 6.35
N GLY A 644 -28.08 -7.32 5.02
CA GLY A 644 -27.93 -6.02 4.33
C GLY A 644 -26.50 -5.50 4.24
N ARG A 645 -25.50 -6.22 4.78
CA ARG A 645 -24.11 -5.75 4.80
C ARG A 645 -23.43 -6.00 3.46
N ASP A 646 -23.09 -4.93 2.73
CA ASP A 646 -22.27 -5.03 1.53
C ASP A 646 -20.77 -4.99 1.86
N LEU A 647 -20.18 -6.18 2.04
CA LEU A 647 -18.76 -6.29 2.35
C LEU A 647 -17.83 -5.88 1.21
N LEU A 648 -18.31 -5.91 -0.04
CA LEU A 648 -17.53 -5.42 -1.18
C LEU A 648 -17.42 -3.90 -1.11
N GLU A 649 -18.52 -3.21 -0.84
CA GLU A 649 -18.50 -1.77 -0.56
C GLU A 649 -17.58 -1.44 0.60
N GLN A 650 -17.64 -2.21 1.70
CA GLN A 650 -16.76 -1.98 2.85
C GLN A 650 -15.28 -2.21 2.53
N GLN A 651 -14.93 -3.22 1.72
CA GLN A 651 -13.56 -3.41 1.24
C GLN A 651 -13.07 -2.18 0.46
N ILE A 652 -13.90 -1.63 -0.43
CA ILE A 652 -13.56 -0.45 -1.22
C ILE A 652 -13.39 0.77 -0.32
N ARG A 653 -14.29 0.98 0.64
CA ARG A 653 -14.20 2.06 1.63
C ARG A 653 -12.89 2.00 2.43
N ALA A 654 -12.58 0.82 2.98
CA ALA A 654 -11.35 0.61 3.75
C ALA A 654 -10.08 0.90 2.92
N ALA A 655 -10.03 0.43 1.67
CA ALA A 655 -8.89 0.68 0.78
C ALA A 655 -8.72 2.16 0.42
N ALA A 656 -9.82 2.91 0.32
CA ALA A 656 -9.85 4.33 -0.01
C ALA A 656 -9.78 5.27 1.22
N ALA A 657 -9.58 4.73 2.43
CA ALA A 657 -9.63 5.47 3.70
C ALA A 657 -10.97 6.19 3.94
N LEU A 658 -12.07 5.63 3.43
CA LEU A 658 -13.43 6.08 3.71
C LEU A 658 -13.99 5.36 4.95
N PRO A 659 -14.92 5.98 5.69
CA PRO A 659 -15.58 5.31 6.82
C PRO A 659 -16.25 4.01 6.39
N VAL A 660 -16.02 2.97 7.18
CA VAL A 660 -16.62 1.64 7.06
C VAL A 660 -17.86 1.57 7.95
N ASP A 661 -18.91 0.90 7.45
CA ASP A 661 -20.13 0.59 8.20
C ASP A 661 -20.45 -0.90 8.11
N LEU A 662 -20.45 -1.55 9.28
CA LEU A 662 -20.75 -2.97 9.44
C LEU A 662 -22.10 -3.21 10.15
N ALA A 663 -22.94 -2.18 10.30
CA ALA A 663 -24.27 -2.34 10.87
C ALA A 663 -25.12 -3.29 10.01
N ALA A 664 -25.88 -4.17 10.67
CA ALA A 664 -26.91 -4.97 9.99
C ALA A 664 -28.23 -4.20 10.03
N ASP A 665 -28.90 -4.09 8.88
CA ASP A 665 -30.23 -3.46 8.78
C ASP A 665 -31.38 -4.49 8.90
N ARG A 666 -31.05 -5.78 8.79
CA ARG A 666 -31.99 -6.91 8.86
C ARG A 666 -31.32 -8.14 9.45
N SER A 667 -32.14 -9.14 9.76
CA SER A 667 -31.70 -10.46 10.21
C SER A 667 -32.47 -11.52 9.44
N GLY A 668 -31.75 -12.35 8.70
CA GLY A 668 -32.28 -13.43 7.89
C GLY A 668 -31.22 -14.48 7.61
N HIS A 669 -31.53 -15.38 6.69
CA HIS A 669 -30.65 -16.46 6.26
C HIS A 669 -30.51 -16.44 4.74
N ALA A 670 -29.36 -16.86 4.25
CA ALA A 670 -29.10 -17.04 2.83
C ALA A 670 -28.18 -18.23 2.61
N GLY A 671 -28.33 -18.88 1.46
CA GLY A 671 -27.59 -20.08 1.13
C GLY A 671 -27.28 -20.16 -0.35
N ILE A 672 -26.27 -20.96 -0.67
CA ILE A 672 -25.89 -21.29 -2.03
C ILE A 672 -25.78 -22.81 -2.19
N GLN A 673 -26.27 -23.30 -3.32
CA GLN A 673 -26.05 -24.66 -3.80
C GLN A 673 -25.29 -24.60 -5.13
N PHE A 674 -24.13 -25.25 -5.21
CA PHE A 674 -23.40 -25.37 -6.48
C PHE A 674 -23.98 -26.49 -7.33
N LEU A 675 -24.01 -26.26 -8.65
CA LEU A 675 -24.36 -27.26 -9.64
C LEU A 675 -23.10 -28.05 -10.00
N LEU A 676 -23.16 -29.37 -9.87
CA LEU A 676 -22.01 -30.27 -10.02
C LEU A 676 -22.38 -31.39 -10.99
N ALA A 677 -21.41 -31.87 -11.77
CA ALA A 677 -21.57 -33.10 -12.53
C ALA A 677 -21.38 -34.33 -11.62
N ASP A 678 -22.20 -35.35 -11.82
CA ASP A 678 -22.12 -36.64 -11.13
C ASP A 678 -21.22 -37.66 -11.85
N ARG A 679 -20.99 -37.45 -13.16
CA ARG A 679 -20.18 -38.30 -14.03
C ARG A 679 -19.38 -37.49 -15.04
N THR A 680 -18.43 -38.16 -15.70
CA THR A 680 -17.65 -37.56 -16.79
C THR A 680 -18.43 -37.63 -18.10
N GLY A 681 -18.35 -36.58 -18.91
CA GLY A 681 -18.96 -36.53 -20.24
C GLY A 681 -18.93 -35.14 -20.85
N THR A 682 -19.66 -34.96 -21.94
CA THR A 682 -19.86 -33.66 -22.58
C THR A 682 -21.18 -33.05 -22.12
N LEU A 683 -21.18 -31.81 -21.62
CA LEU A 683 -22.38 -31.10 -21.20
C LEU A 683 -23.27 -30.80 -22.41
N GLU A 684 -24.47 -31.37 -22.47
CA GLU A 684 -25.44 -31.06 -23.53
C GLU A 684 -26.21 -29.80 -23.20
N THR A 685 -26.81 -29.75 -22.01
CA THR A 685 -27.60 -28.61 -21.53
C THR A 685 -27.80 -28.65 -20.02
N VAL A 686 -28.15 -27.51 -19.43
CA VAL A 686 -28.64 -27.39 -18.05
C VAL A 686 -30.05 -26.81 -18.13
N ALA A 687 -31.06 -27.68 -18.06
CA ALA A 687 -32.47 -27.30 -18.14
C ALA A 687 -33.07 -27.02 -16.76
N GLY A 688 -34.23 -26.36 -16.70
CA GLY A 688 -34.95 -26.13 -15.44
C GLY A 688 -34.50 -24.88 -14.66
N ALA A 689 -33.61 -24.05 -15.22
CA ALA A 689 -33.05 -22.89 -14.52
C ALA A 689 -34.09 -21.78 -14.26
N ASP A 690 -34.95 -21.50 -15.25
CA ASP A 690 -36.01 -20.49 -15.12
C ASP A 690 -37.12 -20.97 -14.17
N GLU A 691 -37.47 -22.26 -14.25
CA GLU A 691 -38.43 -22.90 -13.35
C GLU A 691 -37.91 -22.92 -11.90
N ALA A 692 -36.62 -23.20 -11.70
CA ALA A 692 -35.99 -23.15 -10.40
C ALA A 692 -35.94 -21.73 -9.84
N LEU A 693 -35.68 -20.72 -10.68
CA LEU A 693 -35.70 -19.30 -10.29
C LEU A 693 -37.11 -18.83 -9.90
N ALA A 694 -38.16 -19.40 -10.48
CA ALA A 694 -39.54 -19.06 -10.17
C ALA A 694 -40.05 -19.64 -8.83
N LEU A 695 -39.26 -20.49 -8.15
CA LEU A 695 -39.61 -21.03 -6.84
C LEU A 695 -39.49 -19.96 -5.75
N ASP A 696 -40.39 -20.04 -4.76
CA ASP A 696 -40.37 -19.14 -3.61
C ASP A 696 -39.05 -19.25 -2.83
N GLY A 697 -38.51 -18.11 -2.39
CA GLY A 697 -37.23 -18.01 -1.70
C GLY A 697 -35.97 -18.17 -2.56
N VAL A 698 -36.09 -18.46 -3.87
CA VAL A 698 -34.94 -18.53 -4.78
C VAL A 698 -34.63 -17.15 -5.36
N GLU A 699 -33.43 -16.65 -5.08
CA GLU A 699 -32.98 -15.31 -5.48
C GLU A 699 -32.26 -15.31 -6.82
N ARG A 700 -31.54 -16.39 -7.13
CA ARG A 700 -30.71 -16.47 -8.33
C ARG A 700 -30.46 -17.91 -8.74
N VAL A 701 -30.53 -18.17 -10.04
CA VAL A 701 -29.99 -19.38 -10.67
C VAL A 701 -29.02 -18.93 -11.75
N THR A 702 -27.80 -19.46 -11.75
CA THR A 702 -26.76 -19.07 -12.71
C THR A 702 -26.03 -20.30 -13.20
N VAL A 703 -26.09 -20.53 -14.51
CA VAL A 703 -25.32 -21.57 -15.20
C VAL A 703 -24.09 -20.92 -15.82
N THR A 704 -22.90 -21.33 -15.38
CA THR A 704 -21.62 -20.79 -15.86
C THR A 704 -20.92 -21.71 -16.85
N ALA A 705 -21.24 -23.01 -16.83
CA ALA A 705 -20.72 -23.96 -17.81
C ALA A 705 -21.33 -23.72 -19.20
N ARG A 706 -20.54 -24.02 -20.23
CA ARG A 706 -20.96 -23.89 -21.64
C ARG A 706 -21.40 -25.24 -22.17
N GLU A 707 -22.50 -25.26 -22.92
CA GLU A 707 -22.89 -26.43 -23.69
C GLU A 707 -21.75 -26.85 -24.64
N GLY A 708 -21.55 -28.17 -24.77
CA GLY A 708 -20.44 -28.78 -25.48
C GLY A 708 -19.13 -28.86 -24.69
N ALA A 709 -19.04 -28.30 -23.48
CA ALA A 709 -17.84 -28.42 -22.65
C ALA A 709 -17.69 -29.83 -22.06
N ALA A 710 -16.45 -30.31 -21.96
CA ALA A 710 -16.13 -31.50 -21.19
C ALA A 710 -16.30 -31.20 -19.69
N VAL A 711 -17.01 -32.07 -18.97
CA VAL A 711 -17.27 -31.94 -17.53
C VAL A 711 -16.99 -33.27 -16.83
N ARG A 712 -16.81 -33.20 -15.51
CA ARG A 712 -16.44 -34.34 -14.67
C ARG A 712 -16.90 -34.12 -13.23
N PRO A 713 -16.94 -35.18 -12.40
CA PRO A 713 -17.11 -35.01 -10.96
C PRO A 713 -16.05 -34.06 -10.40
N PRO A 714 -16.45 -33.17 -9.47
CA PRO A 714 -15.62 -32.04 -9.09
C PRO A 714 -14.34 -32.46 -8.38
N ARG A 715 -13.21 -31.96 -8.86
CA ARG A 715 -11.89 -32.10 -8.24
C ARG A 715 -11.37 -30.79 -7.66
N ASN A 716 -11.87 -29.66 -8.14
CA ASN A 716 -11.60 -28.33 -7.60
C ASN A 716 -12.79 -27.39 -7.85
N ALA A 717 -12.68 -26.13 -7.44
CA ALA A 717 -13.75 -25.14 -7.58
C ALA A 717 -14.12 -24.83 -9.05
N TYR A 718 -13.24 -25.10 -10.02
CA TYR A 718 -13.46 -24.81 -11.44
C TYR A 718 -14.33 -25.84 -12.16
N ASP A 719 -14.56 -27.01 -11.56
CA ASP A 719 -15.46 -28.04 -12.08
C ASP A 719 -16.95 -27.73 -11.78
N ARG A 720 -17.26 -26.60 -11.12
CA ARG A 720 -18.64 -26.15 -10.83
C ARG A 720 -19.32 -25.67 -12.10
N LEU A 721 -20.54 -26.14 -12.34
CA LEU A 721 -21.31 -25.83 -13.55
C LEU A 721 -22.14 -24.56 -13.43
N GLY A 722 -22.36 -24.10 -12.20
CA GLY A 722 -23.24 -22.99 -11.88
C GLY A 722 -23.60 -23.01 -10.40
N HIS A 723 -24.60 -22.22 -10.02
CA HIS A 723 -25.08 -22.14 -8.65
C HIS A 723 -26.52 -21.63 -8.56
N ILE A 724 -27.15 -21.93 -7.42
CA ILE A 724 -28.47 -21.46 -6.98
C ILE A 724 -28.26 -20.71 -5.67
N VAL A 725 -28.82 -19.51 -5.54
CA VAL A 725 -28.85 -18.72 -4.29
C VAL A 725 -30.28 -18.61 -3.82
N ALA A 726 -30.50 -18.80 -2.52
CA ALA A 726 -31.79 -18.62 -1.86
C ALA A 726 -31.62 -17.75 -0.61
N ALA A 727 -32.68 -17.06 -0.21
CA ALA A 727 -32.74 -16.26 1.00
C ALA A 727 -34.13 -16.38 1.65
N GLY A 728 -34.18 -16.24 2.98
CA GLY A 728 -35.40 -16.43 3.75
C GLY A 728 -35.25 -16.01 5.21
N ALA A 729 -36.31 -16.19 6.00
CA ALA A 729 -36.30 -15.82 7.41
C ALA A 729 -35.55 -16.86 8.26
N GLY A 730 -35.62 -18.14 7.89
CA GLY A 730 -34.98 -19.25 8.61
C GLY A 730 -34.00 -20.07 7.77
N SER A 731 -33.00 -20.70 8.40
CA SER A 731 -32.03 -21.55 7.68
C SER A 731 -32.68 -22.78 7.04
N ALA A 732 -33.68 -23.38 7.71
CA ALA A 732 -34.40 -24.54 7.18
C ALA A 732 -35.18 -24.20 5.90
N GLU A 733 -35.87 -23.05 5.89
CA GLU A 733 -36.60 -22.52 4.73
C GLU A 733 -35.65 -22.32 3.52
N VAL A 734 -34.48 -21.73 3.76
CA VAL A 734 -33.44 -21.56 2.74
C VAL A 734 -32.93 -22.90 2.21
N ALA A 735 -32.70 -23.87 3.09
CA ALA A 735 -32.25 -25.20 2.69
C ALA A 735 -33.31 -25.92 1.83
N ASP A 736 -34.58 -25.83 2.22
CA ASP A 736 -35.70 -26.42 1.48
C ASP A 736 -35.87 -25.78 0.10
N ALA A 737 -35.73 -24.46 -0.01
CA ALA A 737 -35.76 -23.74 -1.28
C ALA A 737 -34.61 -24.17 -2.21
N LEU A 738 -33.38 -24.28 -1.69
CA LEU A 738 -32.23 -24.78 -2.44
C LEU A 738 -32.43 -26.22 -2.90
N ASP A 739 -32.96 -27.10 -2.04
CA ASP A 739 -33.23 -28.49 -2.37
C ASP A 739 -34.32 -28.63 -3.44
N ALA A 740 -35.38 -27.82 -3.34
CA ALA A 740 -36.44 -27.76 -4.34
C ALA A 740 -35.91 -27.29 -5.70
N ALA A 741 -35.13 -26.20 -5.70
CA ALA A 741 -34.52 -25.65 -6.91
C ALA A 741 -33.53 -26.63 -7.55
N LEU A 742 -32.69 -27.29 -6.75
CA LEU A 742 -31.74 -28.28 -7.25
C LEU A 742 -32.44 -29.47 -7.91
N ARG A 743 -33.58 -29.93 -7.39
CA ARG A 743 -34.38 -31.00 -8.00
C ARG A 743 -35.03 -30.59 -9.33
N THR A 744 -35.26 -29.29 -9.52
CA THR A 744 -35.83 -28.75 -10.76
C THR A 744 -34.78 -28.61 -11.87
N VAL A 745 -33.52 -28.36 -11.50
CA VAL A 745 -32.41 -28.23 -12.46
C VAL A 745 -31.93 -29.62 -12.92
N ASP A 746 -31.92 -29.83 -14.24
CA ASP A 746 -31.50 -31.09 -14.89
C ASP A 746 -30.22 -30.88 -15.70
N VAL A 747 -29.11 -31.46 -15.23
CA VAL A 747 -27.80 -31.42 -15.90
C VAL A 747 -27.67 -32.63 -16.83
N ARG A 748 -27.77 -32.40 -18.14
CA ARG A 748 -27.72 -33.47 -19.14
C ARG A 748 -26.33 -33.61 -19.74
N LEU A 749 -25.77 -34.81 -19.62
CA LEU A 749 -24.45 -35.15 -20.13
C LEU A 749 -24.53 -36.26 -21.18
N ARG A 750 -23.88 -36.04 -22.32
CA ARG A 750 -23.58 -37.08 -23.31
C ARG A 750 -22.36 -37.88 -22.87
N PRO A 751 -22.38 -39.23 -22.96
CA PRO A 751 -21.18 -40.03 -22.73
C PRO A 751 -20.07 -39.64 -23.72
N ASP A 752 -18.82 -39.62 -23.24
CA ASP A 752 -17.67 -39.53 -24.14
C ASP A 752 -17.56 -40.85 -24.94
N ALA A 753 -17.26 -40.73 -26.24
CA ALA A 753 -17.25 -41.84 -27.19
C ALA A 753 -16.06 -42.79 -27.01
#